data_AF-A0A3D1ALK7-F1
#
_entry.id   AF-A0A3D1ALK7-F1
#
_cell.length_a   1.000
_cell.length_b   1.000
_cell.length_c   1.000
_cell.angle_alpha   90.00
_cell.angle_beta   90.00
_cell.angle_gamma   90.00
#
_symmetry.space_group_name_H-M   'P 1'
#
loop_
_entity.id
_entity.type
_entity.pdbx_description
1 polymer ?
#
loop_
_entity_poly.entity_id
_entity_poly.type
_entity_poly.pdbx_seq_one_letter_code
_entity_poly.pdbx_strand_id
1 'polypeptide(L)'
;MNELFDQGIEKSLIAFDAEQKNITYKVQNKRLRFNDPEEKVRANAYLSLVLEYGYTAEQIDIEVTVEHRIPNIYADIVVYADKSLKKPLILVECKREEASQGELDQGIEQGFGYANSVDAEYVWLTSGIRNDYFRRDRAAPKDRVGNRLADLPRPGKGIARAKYVKGGVGGFELKTVEENELTRIFKQAHDALWAGGKRNPAEAFDELDKLIFCKIWDERVKRKNGDPYDFQVFSDDTGDDLKTRIHSLYVKGREKDEEVFKEDIRLSNAELQTVVGYLAATNLNKTDLDSKGRAFETFMTGFFRGEFGQYFTPRKIVQFIVDALPITNENVVLDTSCGSGGFLLHALDKVRKQADRKAVDGYFDPATPEGYKEHFDFWHDFAEHKLFGIEISDGIARTAKMNMIIHDDGHTNVIAFDGLEAIDVMREKSKNKGFKENAFDFIITNPPFGSKVKFAEKRYLENYTLGKKGVDWIDAKLHNINLLRDNVREQQTTEVLFIEQCHRFLKPGGYLAMVIPDSILTNSSMQYVRDWIEEHWRIVAVVSLPQFAFAANGAGVKSSVLFLKKYDAATTAVIQATKTKAQDELFAQDALGVALEALIEGKKTTLKRGDAVIQQIENDLVAKLDALQAQGTLTAAIKRELNAQAKTAIAAHKETDTYKDWQQATSDDYNERIATLRETLEDDFLARVKAELDDYPIFMAIAENIGYDATGRPTATNELETVAGELTRFLAHIEQGDKRPFV
;
A
#
# COMPACT_ATOMS: atom_id res chain seq x y z
N MET A 1 -19.67 22.56 20.42
CA MET A 1 -20.91 22.96 19.70
C MET A 1 -20.47 23.82 18.53
N ASN A 2 -21.14 23.74 17.39
CA ASN A 2 -20.77 24.54 16.22
C ASN A 2 -21.10 26.03 16.46
N GLU A 3 -20.43 26.96 15.79
CA GLU A 3 -20.55 28.42 15.93
C GLU A 3 -22.01 28.91 15.86
N LEU A 4 -22.83 28.27 15.02
CA LEU A 4 -24.27 28.55 14.90
C LEU A 4 -25.06 28.35 16.20
N PHE A 5 -24.71 27.33 16.99
CA PHE A 5 -25.41 27.07 18.26
C PHE A 5 -25.10 28.15 19.29
N ASP A 6 -23.84 28.59 19.36
CA ASP A 6 -23.43 29.64 20.28
C ASP A 6 -24.12 30.97 19.93
N GLN A 7 -24.13 31.33 18.65
CA GLN A 7 -24.90 32.49 18.16
C GLN A 7 -26.40 32.35 18.41
N GLY A 8 -26.95 31.14 18.26
CA GLY A 8 -28.35 30.83 18.51
C GLY A 8 -28.76 31.03 19.96
N ILE A 9 -27.89 30.66 20.90
CA ILE A 9 -28.07 30.90 22.35
C ILE A 9 -27.95 32.39 22.65
N GLU A 10 -26.92 33.06 22.14
CA GLU A 10 -26.68 34.49 22.36
C GLU A 10 -27.87 35.34 21.88
N LYS A 11 -28.39 35.04 20.68
CA LYS A 11 -29.56 35.72 20.10
C LYS A 11 -30.90 35.24 20.67
N SER A 12 -30.88 34.38 21.69
CA SER A 12 -32.08 33.84 22.35
C SER A 12 -33.05 33.14 21.38
N LEU A 13 -32.52 32.51 20.33
CA LEU A 13 -33.30 31.70 19.39
C LEU A 13 -33.56 30.30 19.96
N ILE A 14 -32.55 29.73 20.62
CA ILE A 14 -32.61 28.43 21.28
C ILE A 14 -32.08 28.49 22.72
N ALA A 15 -32.42 27.49 23.53
CA ALA A 15 -31.78 27.27 24.83
C ALA A 15 -31.70 25.77 25.15
N PHE A 16 -30.65 25.37 25.85
CA PHE A 16 -30.50 24.02 26.39
C PHE A 16 -30.92 23.96 27.85
N ASP A 17 -31.39 22.79 28.29
CA ASP A 17 -31.48 22.51 29.72
C ASP A 17 -30.08 22.26 30.32
N ALA A 18 -29.99 22.22 31.66
CA ALA A 18 -28.72 22.14 32.38
C ALA A 18 -27.87 20.92 31.99
N GLU A 19 -28.51 19.83 31.58
CA GLU A 19 -27.86 18.58 31.15
C GLU A 19 -27.69 18.47 29.62
N GLN A 20 -28.07 19.50 28.86
CA GLN A 20 -28.10 19.52 27.39
C GLN A 20 -28.86 18.35 26.75
N LYS A 21 -29.81 17.76 27.46
CA LYS A 21 -30.64 16.65 26.97
C LYS A 21 -31.77 17.15 26.08
N ASN A 22 -32.23 18.37 26.31
CA ASN A 22 -33.32 18.97 25.55
C ASN A 22 -32.94 20.36 25.04
N ILE A 23 -33.40 20.65 23.83
CA ILE A 23 -33.33 21.97 23.20
C ILE A 23 -34.72 22.61 23.24
N THR A 24 -34.77 23.91 23.52
CA THR A 24 -35.99 24.72 23.51
C THR A 24 -35.87 25.76 22.42
N TYR A 25 -36.77 25.73 21.43
CA TYR A 25 -36.92 26.77 20.41
C TYR A 25 -37.77 27.88 20.99
N LYS A 26 -37.17 29.04 21.26
CA LYS A 26 -37.77 30.09 22.10
C LYS A 26 -38.99 30.73 21.45
N VAL A 27 -38.94 30.99 20.15
CA VAL A 27 -40.01 31.66 19.41
C VAL A 27 -41.19 30.71 19.18
N GLN A 28 -40.91 29.45 18.83
CA GLN A 28 -41.92 28.41 18.59
C GLN A 28 -42.48 27.83 19.91
N ASN A 29 -41.83 28.10 21.04
CA ASN A 29 -42.15 27.56 22.36
C ASN A 29 -42.27 26.02 22.37
N LYS A 30 -41.37 25.33 21.67
CA LYS A 30 -41.32 23.85 21.65
C LYS A 30 -40.02 23.36 22.28
N ARG A 31 -40.13 22.25 23.01
CA ARG A 31 -39.02 21.58 23.69
C ARG A 31 -38.87 20.17 23.14
N LEU A 32 -37.70 19.85 22.61
CA LEU A 32 -37.42 18.60 21.90
C LEU A 32 -36.14 17.94 22.45
N ARG A 33 -36.00 16.63 22.23
CA ARG A 33 -34.89 15.82 22.78
C ARG A 33 -33.64 15.97 21.91
N PHE A 34 -32.67 16.75 22.38
CA PHE A 34 -31.45 17.04 21.62
C PHE A 34 -30.49 15.84 21.49
N ASN A 35 -30.66 14.81 22.31
CA ASN A 35 -29.91 13.56 22.16
C ASN A 35 -30.33 12.75 20.93
N ASP A 36 -31.48 13.04 20.34
CA ASP A 36 -31.86 12.49 19.04
C ASP A 36 -30.92 13.05 17.95
N PRO A 37 -30.19 12.19 17.20
CA PRO A 37 -29.30 12.64 16.14
C PRO A 37 -30.00 13.50 15.07
N GLU A 38 -31.27 13.24 14.77
CA GLU A 38 -32.03 14.01 13.78
C GLU A 38 -32.40 15.41 14.30
N GLU A 39 -32.68 15.53 15.60
CA GLU A 39 -32.94 16.82 16.25
C GLU A 39 -31.73 17.75 16.17
N LYS A 40 -30.50 17.21 16.23
CA LYS A 40 -29.28 18.01 16.08
C LYS A 40 -29.20 18.64 14.68
N VAL A 41 -29.56 17.86 13.66
CA VAL A 41 -29.61 18.32 12.26
C VAL A 41 -30.72 19.37 12.10
N ARG A 42 -31.91 19.13 12.65
CA ARG A 42 -33.02 20.07 12.63
C ARG A 42 -32.69 21.40 13.31
N ALA A 43 -32.07 21.37 14.48
CA ALA A 43 -31.63 22.57 15.18
C ALA A 43 -30.62 23.38 14.36
N ASN A 44 -29.66 22.69 13.71
CA ASN A 44 -28.71 23.33 12.83
C ASN A 44 -29.41 23.96 11.60
N ALA A 45 -30.34 23.25 10.96
CA ALA A 45 -31.12 23.76 9.84
C ALA A 45 -31.96 25.00 10.21
N TYR A 46 -32.63 24.97 11.36
CA TYR A 46 -33.35 26.12 11.91
C TYR A 46 -32.44 27.33 12.10
N LEU A 47 -31.28 27.13 12.74
CA LEU A 47 -30.32 28.20 12.97
C LEU A 47 -29.74 28.76 11.67
N SER A 48 -29.44 27.91 10.69
CA SER A 48 -28.98 28.33 9.37
C SER A 48 -30.03 29.20 8.66
N LEU A 49 -31.31 28.82 8.68
CA LEU A 49 -32.39 29.62 8.09
C LEU A 49 -32.46 31.03 8.68
N VAL A 50 -32.25 31.17 9.99
CA VAL A 50 -32.33 32.47 10.66
C VAL A 50 -31.03 33.28 10.50
N LEU A 51 -29.89 32.65 10.79
CA LEU A 51 -28.59 33.33 10.92
C LEU A 51 -27.87 33.51 9.58
N GLU A 52 -28.00 32.55 8.66
CA GLU A 52 -27.28 32.55 7.38
C GLU A 52 -28.19 32.99 6.20
N TYR A 53 -29.43 32.49 6.14
CA TYR A 53 -30.38 32.83 5.06
C TYR A 53 -31.17 34.12 5.33
N GLY A 54 -31.24 34.56 6.58
CA GLY A 54 -31.83 35.85 6.97
C GLY A 54 -33.35 35.83 7.14
N TYR A 55 -33.97 34.66 7.30
CA TYR A 55 -35.36 34.57 7.71
C TYR A 55 -35.50 34.99 9.18
N THR A 56 -36.63 35.61 9.53
CA THR A 56 -36.93 35.86 10.95
C THR A 56 -37.47 34.60 11.60
N ALA A 57 -37.19 34.40 12.89
CA ALA A 57 -37.70 33.25 13.63
C ALA A 57 -39.24 33.17 13.63
N GLU A 58 -39.95 34.30 13.52
CA GLU A 58 -41.43 34.32 13.41
C GLU A 58 -41.95 33.92 12.02
N GLN A 59 -41.08 33.73 11.03
CA GLN A 59 -41.44 33.16 9.73
C GLN A 59 -41.28 31.64 9.69
N ILE A 60 -40.86 31.01 10.78
CA ILE A 60 -40.53 29.60 10.82
C ILE A 60 -41.41 28.90 11.86
N ASP A 61 -41.96 27.75 11.51
CA ASP A 61 -42.55 26.81 12.47
C ASP A 61 -41.86 25.44 12.30
N ILE A 62 -41.89 24.64 13.36
CA ILE A 62 -41.22 23.34 13.43
C ILE A 62 -42.26 22.28 13.81
N GLU A 63 -42.11 21.00 13.47
CA GLU A 63 -43.11 19.95 13.80
C GLU A 63 -44.53 20.37 13.36
N VAL A 64 -44.68 20.75 12.08
CA VAL A 64 -45.93 21.26 11.52
C VAL A 64 -46.80 20.11 11.04
N THR A 65 -48.02 20.01 11.56
CA THR A 65 -48.97 18.95 11.16
C THR A 65 -49.31 19.03 9.68
N VAL A 66 -49.12 17.92 8.98
CA VAL A 66 -49.55 17.79 7.58
C VAL A 66 -50.97 17.23 7.56
N GLU A 67 -51.97 18.09 7.29
CA GLU A 67 -53.38 17.71 7.32
C GLU A 67 -53.69 16.54 6.35
N HIS A 68 -54.64 15.67 6.74
CA HIS A 68 -55.17 14.54 5.96
C HIS A 68 -54.30 13.27 5.83
N ARG A 69 -53.40 12.98 6.77
CA ARG A 69 -52.74 11.67 6.90
C ARG A 69 -52.99 11.04 8.30
N ILE A 70 -53.35 9.75 8.33
CA ILE A 70 -53.51 8.95 9.56
C ILE A 70 -52.46 7.83 9.54
N PRO A 71 -51.62 7.68 10.59
CA PRO A 71 -51.49 8.56 11.76
C PRO A 71 -51.03 9.98 11.39
N ASN A 72 -51.20 10.95 12.31
CA ASN A 72 -50.73 12.33 12.10
C ASN A 72 -49.22 12.32 11.77
N ILE A 73 -48.84 13.00 10.69
CA ILE A 73 -47.46 13.15 10.25
C ILE A 73 -47.08 14.63 10.35
N TYR A 74 -45.85 14.91 10.76
CA TYR A 74 -45.33 16.25 10.97
C TYR A 74 -44.20 16.52 9.98
N ALA A 75 -44.19 17.71 9.40
CA ALA A 75 -43.03 18.24 8.68
C ALA A 75 -42.06 18.87 9.68
N ASP A 76 -40.76 18.65 9.51
CA ASP A 76 -39.76 19.08 10.48
C ASP A 76 -39.69 20.59 10.65
N ILE A 77 -39.58 21.32 9.53
CA ILE A 77 -39.57 22.79 9.52
C ILE A 77 -40.37 23.30 8.32
N VAL A 78 -41.19 24.32 8.53
CA VAL A 78 -41.84 25.08 7.46
C VAL A 78 -41.47 26.55 7.61
N VAL A 79 -40.91 27.11 6.54
CA VAL A 79 -40.64 28.55 6.42
C VAL A 79 -41.75 29.18 5.60
N TYR A 80 -42.29 30.29 6.08
CA TYR A 80 -43.38 31.02 5.46
C TYR A 80 -42.89 32.30 4.79
N ALA A 81 -43.63 32.75 3.77
CA ALA A 81 -43.29 33.96 3.03
C ALA A 81 -43.23 35.21 3.94
N ASP A 82 -44.07 35.25 4.99
CA ASP A 82 -44.14 36.34 5.96
C ASP A 82 -44.58 35.83 7.34
N LYS A 83 -44.60 36.73 8.32
CA LYS A 83 -44.91 36.44 9.74
C LYS A 83 -46.38 36.07 10.00
N SER A 84 -47.24 36.09 8.98
CA SER A 84 -48.64 35.65 9.13
C SER A 84 -48.80 34.13 9.17
N LEU A 85 -47.74 33.38 8.79
CA LEU A 85 -47.72 31.92 8.74
C LEU A 85 -48.81 31.32 7.82
N LYS A 86 -49.26 32.06 6.80
CA LYS A 86 -50.34 31.61 5.89
C LYS A 86 -49.86 30.98 4.60
N LYS A 87 -48.70 31.39 4.09
CA LYS A 87 -48.15 30.93 2.81
C LYS A 87 -46.81 30.22 3.04
N PRO A 88 -46.81 28.88 3.19
CA PRO A 88 -45.59 28.08 3.20
C PRO A 88 -44.74 28.36 1.96
N LEU A 89 -43.44 28.53 2.16
CA LEU A 89 -42.46 28.83 1.12
C LEU A 89 -41.47 27.68 0.98
N ILE A 90 -40.82 27.30 2.08
CA ILE A 90 -39.81 26.22 2.11
C ILE A 90 -40.29 25.17 3.10
N LEU A 91 -40.24 23.91 2.69
CA LEU A 91 -40.36 22.78 3.58
C LEU A 91 -38.98 22.14 3.77
N VAL A 92 -38.59 21.92 5.02
CA VAL A 92 -37.34 21.23 5.35
C VAL A 92 -37.68 19.87 5.92
N GLU A 93 -37.01 18.84 5.38
CA GLU A 93 -37.01 17.48 5.89
C GLU A 93 -35.60 17.19 6.42
N CYS A 94 -35.51 16.73 7.66
CA CYS A 94 -34.26 16.40 8.31
C CYS A 94 -34.09 14.88 8.36
N LYS A 95 -32.83 14.44 8.27
CA LYS A 95 -32.42 13.09 8.60
C LYS A 95 -31.18 13.15 9.49
N ARG A 96 -30.96 12.11 10.30
CA ARG A 96 -29.71 11.96 11.05
C ARG A 96 -28.48 12.06 10.14
N GLU A 97 -27.36 12.57 10.67
CA GLU A 97 -26.10 12.75 9.91
C GLU A 97 -25.67 11.49 9.15
N GLU A 98 -25.77 10.32 9.78
CA GLU A 98 -25.35 9.02 9.23
C GLU A 98 -26.48 8.25 8.51
N ALA A 99 -27.48 8.95 7.98
CA ALA A 99 -28.53 8.34 7.19
C ALA A 99 -27.95 7.70 5.91
N SER A 100 -28.39 6.48 5.61
CA SER A 100 -28.06 5.78 4.37
C SER A 100 -28.65 6.47 3.15
N GLN A 101 -28.10 6.20 1.97
CA GLN A 101 -28.63 6.77 0.72
C GLN A 101 -30.12 6.45 0.53
N GLY A 102 -30.58 5.25 0.91
CA GLY A 102 -32.00 4.88 0.83
C GLY A 102 -32.89 5.66 1.80
N GLU A 103 -32.42 5.95 3.01
CA GLU A 103 -33.13 6.83 3.96
C GLU A 103 -33.24 8.26 3.44
N LEU A 104 -32.17 8.77 2.80
CA LEU A 104 -32.18 10.09 2.18
C LEU A 104 -33.15 10.14 0.98
N ASP A 105 -33.11 9.16 0.08
CA ASP A 105 -34.03 9.09 -1.07
C ASP A 105 -35.49 9.03 -0.60
N GLN A 106 -35.76 8.26 0.46
CA GLN A 106 -37.09 8.23 1.09
C GLN A 106 -37.45 9.60 1.69
N GLY A 107 -36.50 10.27 2.32
CA GLY A 107 -36.66 11.63 2.84
C GLY A 107 -36.99 12.65 1.74
N ILE A 108 -36.38 12.55 0.56
CA ILE A 108 -36.74 13.40 -0.60
C ILE A 108 -38.23 13.24 -0.92
N GLU A 109 -38.71 12.00 -1.08
CA GLU A 109 -40.11 11.74 -1.42
C GLU A 109 -41.08 12.12 -0.29
N GLN A 110 -40.68 11.98 0.97
CA GLN A 110 -41.41 12.49 2.14
C GLN A 110 -41.55 14.01 2.07
N GLY A 111 -40.44 14.72 1.90
CA GLY A 111 -40.41 16.18 1.79
C GLY A 111 -41.29 16.69 0.64
N PHE A 112 -41.21 16.11 -0.55
CA PHE A 112 -42.14 16.46 -1.64
C PHE A 112 -43.60 16.13 -1.32
N GLY A 113 -43.85 15.01 -0.64
CA GLY A 113 -45.18 14.63 -0.16
C GLY A 113 -45.77 15.67 0.79
N TYR A 114 -44.99 16.16 1.75
CA TYR A 114 -45.41 17.18 2.71
C TYR A 114 -45.54 18.54 2.04
N ALA A 115 -44.59 18.93 1.18
CA ALA A 115 -44.63 20.21 0.47
C ALA A 115 -45.85 20.32 -0.44
N ASN A 116 -46.30 19.20 -1.03
CA ASN A 116 -47.55 19.15 -1.78
C ASN A 116 -48.78 19.39 -0.89
N SER A 117 -48.81 18.80 0.30
CA SER A 117 -49.92 18.94 1.24
C SER A 117 -50.03 20.35 1.84
N VAL A 118 -48.89 20.99 2.15
CA VAL A 118 -48.86 22.36 2.72
C VAL A 118 -48.72 23.46 1.66
N ASP A 119 -48.66 23.09 0.38
CA ASP A 119 -48.45 23.98 -0.78
C ASP A 119 -47.14 24.80 -0.75
N ALA A 120 -46.06 24.28 -0.17
CA ALA A 120 -44.73 24.91 -0.19
C ALA A 120 -44.12 24.91 -1.60
N GLU A 121 -43.32 25.93 -1.93
CA GLU A 121 -42.72 26.10 -3.26
C GLU A 121 -41.36 25.41 -3.38
N TYR A 122 -40.64 25.29 -2.27
CA TYR A 122 -39.29 24.73 -2.19
C TYR A 122 -39.21 23.61 -1.17
N VAL A 123 -38.31 22.66 -1.42
CA VAL A 123 -38.00 21.55 -0.50
C VAL A 123 -36.51 21.56 -0.20
N TRP A 124 -36.15 21.41 1.07
CA TRP A 124 -34.78 21.20 1.52
C TRP A 124 -34.70 19.87 2.27
N LEU A 125 -33.98 18.90 1.72
CA LEU A 125 -33.58 17.72 2.49
C LEU A 125 -32.18 17.95 3.06
N THR A 126 -31.99 17.69 4.35
CA THR A 126 -30.67 17.79 4.99
C THR A 126 -30.38 16.65 5.95
N SER A 127 -29.14 16.15 5.88
CA SER A 127 -28.53 15.36 6.95
C SER A 127 -27.51 16.14 7.77
N GLY A 128 -27.39 17.45 7.57
CA GLY A 128 -26.27 18.25 8.05
C GLY A 128 -25.04 18.12 7.15
N ILE A 129 -24.61 16.89 6.84
CA ILE A 129 -23.50 16.62 5.91
C ILE A 129 -23.92 16.87 4.46
N ARG A 130 -25.06 16.31 4.03
CA ARG A 130 -25.61 16.51 2.68
C ARG A 130 -26.81 17.43 2.72
N ASN A 131 -26.88 18.32 1.73
CA ASN A 131 -27.96 19.30 1.59
C ASN A 131 -28.47 19.31 0.15
N ASP A 132 -29.74 18.93 -0.03
CA ASP A 132 -30.39 18.88 -1.33
C ASP A 132 -31.56 19.86 -1.37
N TYR A 133 -31.50 20.78 -2.32
CA TYR A 133 -32.50 21.84 -2.50
C TYR A 133 -33.28 21.58 -3.77
N PHE A 134 -34.60 21.78 -3.71
CA PHE A 134 -35.47 21.56 -4.86
C PHE A 134 -36.51 22.65 -5.01
N ARG A 135 -36.86 22.95 -6.27
CA ARG A 135 -38.09 23.66 -6.60
C ARG A 135 -39.20 22.65 -6.86
N ARG A 136 -40.40 22.89 -6.32
CA ARG A 136 -41.58 22.10 -6.69
C ARG A 136 -42.12 22.56 -8.05
N ASP A 137 -41.67 21.91 -9.12
CA ASP A 137 -42.23 22.12 -10.46
C ASP A 137 -43.54 21.34 -10.63
N ARG A 138 -44.64 22.05 -10.93
CA ARG A 138 -45.96 21.47 -11.15
C ARG A 138 -46.08 20.80 -12.52
N ALA A 139 -45.26 21.18 -13.50
CA ALA A 139 -45.23 20.58 -14.83
C ALA A 139 -44.42 19.27 -14.86
N ALA A 140 -43.36 19.18 -14.04
CA ALA A 140 -42.52 18.00 -13.91
C ALA A 140 -42.38 17.51 -12.45
N PRO A 141 -43.49 17.15 -11.77
CA PRO A 141 -43.52 16.93 -10.32
C PRO A 141 -42.76 15.70 -9.82
N LYS A 142 -42.27 14.85 -10.73
CA LYS A 142 -41.47 13.64 -10.42
C LYS A 142 -39.99 13.76 -10.83
N ASP A 143 -39.62 14.83 -11.52
CA ASP A 143 -38.24 15.01 -11.98
C ASP A 143 -37.36 15.55 -10.84
N ARG A 144 -36.72 14.68 -10.06
CA ARG A 144 -35.87 15.12 -8.94
C ARG A 144 -34.52 15.68 -9.40
N VAL A 145 -34.05 15.27 -10.58
CA VAL A 145 -32.74 15.68 -11.10
C VAL A 145 -32.85 17.09 -11.69
N GLY A 146 -33.87 17.34 -12.53
CA GLY A 146 -34.11 18.63 -13.15
C GLY A 146 -34.68 19.69 -12.22
N ASN A 147 -35.32 19.29 -11.11
CA ASN A 147 -35.86 20.21 -10.12
C ASN A 147 -34.86 20.63 -9.04
N ARG A 148 -33.63 20.11 -9.07
CA ARG A 148 -32.61 20.40 -8.06
C ARG A 148 -32.05 21.81 -8.26
N LEU A 149 -31.82 22.51 -7.14
CA LEU A 149 -31.32 23.87 -7.09
C LEU A 149 -29.92 23.90 -6.49
N ALA A 150 -29.19 24.98 -6.77
CA ALA A 150 -27.93 25.26 -6.08
C ALA A 150 -28.15 25.59 -4.60
N ASP A 151 -29.16 26.42 -4.32
CA ASP A 151 -29.42 26.99 -2.99
C ASP A 151 -30.90 27.35 -2.78
N LEU A 152 -31.27 27.63 -1.53
CA LEU A 152 -32.60 28.16 -1.18
C LEU A 152 -32.74 29.65 -1.55
N PRO A 153 -33.99 30.13 -1.79
CA PRO A 153 -34.24 31.56 -1.91
C PRO A 153 -33.93 32.28 -0.59
N ARG A 154 -33.59 33.57 -0.69
CA ARG A 154 -33.44 34.46 0.47
C ARG A 154 -34.58 35.49 0.49
N PRO A 155 -34.99 36.02 1.66
CA PRO A 155 -36.03 37.05 1.72
C PRO A 155 -35.77 38.22 0.77
N GLY A 156 -36.73 38.51 -0.11
CA GLY A 156 -36.63 39.61 -1.07
C GLY A 156 -35.65 39.40 -2.24
N LYS A 157 -35.07 38.19 -2.39
CA LYS A 157 -34.15 37.84 -3.47
C LYS A 157 -34.66 36.63 -4.26
N GLY A 158 -34.30 36.56 -5.54
CA GLY A 158 -34.56 35.38 -6.36
C GLY A 158 -33.66 34.20 -6.01
N ILE A 159 -33.86 33.08 -6.68
CA ILE A 159 -33.00 31.89 -6.55
C ILE A 159 -31.61 32.23 -7.07
N ALA A 160 -30.58 31.95 -6.28
CA ALA A 160 -29.20 32.12 -6.70
C ALA A 160 -28.84 31.08 -7.76
N ARG A 161 -28.06 31.48 -8.77
CA ARG A 161 -27.54 30.56 -9.79
C ARG A 161 -26.61 29.51 -9.17
N ALA A 162 -25.72 29.94 -8.28
CA ALA A 162 -24.72 29.12 -7.61
C ALA A 162 -24.74 29.40 -6.11
N LYS A 163 -24.42 28.38 -5.31
CA LYS A 163 -24.35 28.49 -3.85
C LYS A 163 -22.97 28.89 -3.39
N TYR A 164 -21.95 28.18 -3.88
CA TYR A 164 -20.57 28.36 -3.46
C TYR A 164 -19.82 29.28 -4.41
N VAL A 165 -19.34 30.41 -3.89
CA VAL A 165 -18.66 31.45 -4.66
C VAL A 165 -17.41 31.92 -3.93
N LYS A 166 -16.37 32.28 -4.69
CA LYS A 166 -15.11 32.73 -4.09
C LYS A 166 -15.34 33.97 -3.22
N GLY A 167 -14.82 33.96 -2.01
CA GLY A 167 -14.98 35.02 -1.02
C GLY A 167 -16.39 35.15 -0.44
N GLY A 168 -17.32 34.25 -0.76
CA GLY A 168 -18.70 34.26 -0.22
C GLY A 168 -19.55 35.46 -0.66
N VAL A 169 -19.12 36.22 -1.68
CA VAL A 169 -19.81 37.43 -2.13
C VAL A 169 -21.08 37.06 -2.88
N GLY A 170 -22.25 37.24 -2.24
CA GLY A 170 -23.55 36.91 -2.84
C GLY A 170 -23.93 35.43 -2.77
N GLY A 171 -23.14 34.62 -2.04
CA GLY A 171 -23.37 33.20 -1.80
C GLY A 171 -22.67 32.76 -0.52
N PHE A 172 -22.07 31.57 -0.54
CA PHE A 172 -21.27 31.03 0.56
C PHE A 172 -19.85 30.74 0.08
N GLU A 173 -18.86 30.94 0.95
CA GLU A 173 -17.51 30.41 0.71
C GLU A 173 -17.44 28.95 1.15
N LEU A 174 -16.52 28.19 0.56
CA LEU A 174 -16.24 26.82 0.97
C LEU A 174 -15.73 26.76 2.42
N LYS A 175 -16.13 25.76 3.19
CA LYS A 175 -15.79 25.60 4.60
C LYS A 175 -14.67 24.57 4.78
N THR A 176 -13.74 24.83 5.69
CA THR A 176 -12.79 23.81 6.18
C THR A 176 -13.50 22.90 7.17
N VAL A 177 -13.07 21.65 7.26
CA VAL A 177 -13.67 20.64 8.13
C VAL A 177 -12.61 19.91 8.94
N GLU A 178 -13.00 19.36 10.08
CA GLU A 178 -12.14 18.51 10.90
C GLU A 178 -12.00 17.11 10.26
N GLU A 179 -10.93 16.41 10.60
CA GLU A 179 -10.60 15.07 10.10
C GLU A 179 -11.78 14.08 10.18
N ASN A 180 -12.46 14.03 11.35
CA ASN A 180 -13.57 13.11 11.58
C ASN A 180 -14.79 13.41 10.69
N GLU A 181 -15.06 14.69 10.43
CA GLU A 181 -16.16 15.11 9.56
C GLU A 181 -15.83 14.78 8.10
N LEU A 182 -14.60 15.07 7.66
CA LEU A 182 -14.13 14.75 6.32
C LEU A 182 -14.14 13.23 6.04
N THR A 183 -13.74 12.43 7.02
CA THR A 183 -13.80 10.97 6.93
C THR A 183 -15.24 10.49 6.72
N ARG A 184 -16.22 11.08 7.42
CA ARG A 184 -17.65 10.76 7.22
C ARG A 184 -18.13 11.19 5.85
N ILE A 185 -17.73 12.37 5.36
CA ILE A 185 -18.06 12.86 4.02
C ILE A 185 -17.60 11.87 2.95
N PHE A 186 -16.33 11.44 2.98
CA PHE A 186 -15.81 10.46 2.02
C PHE A 186 -16.54 9.12 2.10
N LYS A 187 -16.77 8.62 3.32
CA LYS A 187 -17.49 7.37 3.53
C LYS A 187 -18.92 7.42 2.96
N GLN A 188 -19.68 8.48 3.26
CA GLN A 188 -21.06 8.59 2.78
C GLN A 188 -21.14 8.79 1.26
N ALA A 189 -20.20 9.53 0.68
CA ALA A 189 -20.11 9.67 -0.77
C ALA A 189 -19.82 8.32 -1.45
N HIS A 190 -18.92 7.51 -0.88
CA HIS A 190 -18.64 6.15 -1.35
C HIS A 190 -19.83 5.21 -1.20
N ASP A 191 -20.43 5.16 0.00
CA ASP A 191 -21.58 4.30 0.30
C ASP A 191 -22.77 4.61 -0.65
N ALA A 192 -22.96 5.88 -1.00
CA ALA A 192 -23.97 6.31 -1.96
C ALA A 192 -23.70 5.79 -3.38
N LEU A 193 -22.44 5.73 -3.82
CA LEU A 193 -22.05 5.16 -5.12
C LEU A 193 -22.07 3.62 -5.14
N TRP A 194 -21.75 2.99 -4.01
CA TRP A 194 -21.82 1.54 -3.83
C TRP A 194 -23.26 1.04 -3.85
N ALA A 195 -24.17 1.84 -3.28
CA ALA A 195 -25.62 1.65 -3.29
C ALA A 195 -26.06 0.24 -2.81
N GLY A 196 -25.40 -0.29 -1.78
CA GLY A 196 -25.71 -1.59 -1.18
C GLY A 196 -25.39 -2.80 -2.06
N GLY A 197 -24.33 -2.70 -2.88
CA GLY A 197 -23.85 -3.80 -3.72
C GLY A 197 -24.31 -3.76 -5.18
N LYS A 198 -24.93 -2.66 -5.63
CA LYS A 198 -25.29 -2.47 -7.05
C LYS A 198 -24.06 -2.19 -7.92
N ARG A 199 -23.03 -1.59 -7.35
CA ARG A 199 -21.73 -1.35 -7.99
C ARG A 199 -20.64 -2.12 -7.26
N ASN A 200 -19.62 -2.57 -7.98
CA ASN A 200 -18.43 -3.13 -7.35
C ASN A 200 -17.78 -2.07 -6.44
N PRO A 201 -17.40 -2.39 -5.20
CA PRO A 201 -16.83 -1.38 -4.33
C PRO A 201 -15.54 -0.72 -4.84
N ALA A 202 -14.68 -1.43 -5.59
CA ALA A 202 -13.51 -0.81 -6.26
C ALA A 202 -13.96 0.23 -7.27
N GLU A 203 -15.00 -0.06 -8.05
CA GLU A 203 -15.50 0.87 -9.05
C GLU A 203 -16.12 2.09 -8.36
N ALA A 204 -16.86 1.90 -7.27
CA ALA A 204 -17.41 3.01 -6.49
C ALA A 204 -16.32 3.91 -5.91
N PHE A 205 -15.25 3.30 -5.38
CA PHE A 205 -14.07 4.03 -4.90
C PHE A 205 -13.36 4.77 -6.04
N ASP A 206 -13.12 4.12 -7.17
CA ASP A 206 -12.48 4.72 -8.34
C ASP A 206 -13.26 5.94 -8.87
N GLU A 207 -14.59 5.85 -8.94
CA GLU A 207 -15.42 6.98 -9.35
C GLU A 207 -15.43 8.11 -8.29
N LEU A 208 -15.38 7.80 -7.00
CA LEU A 208 -15.24 8.81 -5.95
C LEU A 208 -13.89 9.53 -6.04
N ASP A 209 -12.79 8.79 -6.21
CA ASP A 209 -11.44 9.35 -6.33
C ASP A 209 -11.33 10.31 -7.51
N LYS A 210 -11.93 9.99 -8.66
CA LYS A 210 -12.02 10.91 -9.82
C LYS A 210 -12.72 12.22 -9.45
N LEU A 211 -13.76 12.17 -8.63
CA LEU A 211 -14.51 13.36 -8.21
C LEU A 211 -13.77 14.18 -7.15
N ILE A 212 -13.07 13.53 -6.21
CA ILE A 212 -12.16 14.21 -5.28
C ILE A 212 -11.07 14.94 -6.06
N PHE A 213 -10.48 14.29 -7.07
CA PHE A 213 -9.51 14.91 -7.97
C PHE A 213 -10.08 16.14 -8.68
N CYS A 214 -11.28 16.04 -9.26
CA CYS A 214 -11.96 17.18 -9.88
C CYS A 214 -12.18 18.34 -8.91
N LYS A 215 -12.56 18.04 -7.66
CA LYS A 215 -12.78 19.02 -6.61
C LYS A 215 -11.50 19.75 -6.22
N ILE A 216 -10.40 19.01 -5.99
CA ILE A 216 -9.08 19.60 -5.70
C ILE A 216 -8.65 20.51 -6.85
N TRP A 217 -8.86 20.08 -8.09
CA TRP A 217 -8.49 20.87 -9.26
C TRP A 217 -9.34 22.13 -9.42
N ASP A 218 -10.64 22.01 -9.22
CA ASP A 218 -11.58 23.13 -9.20
C ASP A 218 -11.12 24.19 -8.19
N GLU A 219 -10.79 23.79 -6.97
CA GLU A 219 -10.36 24.70 -5.90
C GLU A 219 -9.01 25.41 -6.17
N ARG A 220 -8.13 24.80 -6.97
CA ARG A 220 -6.83 25.38 -7.37
C ARG A 220 -6.98 26.43 -8.48
N VAL A 221 -8.12 26.51 -9.17
CA VAL A 221 -8.37 27.54 -10.20
C VAL A 221 -8.45 28.92 -9.55
N LYS A 222 -7.65 29.88 -10.08
CA LYS A 222 -7.70 31.28 -9.64
C LYS A 222 -9.02 31.92 -10.07
N ARG A 223 -9.77 32.44 -9.10
CA ARG A 223 -11.09 33.07 -9.26
C ARG A 223 -11.14 34.47 -8.66
N LYS A 224 -11.97 35.35 -9.20
CA LYS A 224 -12.31 36.63 -8.55
C LYS A 224 -13.40 36.40 -7.50
N ASN A 225 -13.47 37.28 -6.50
CA ASN A 225 -14.54 37.20 -5.50
C ASN A 225 -15.92 37.33 -6.18
N GLY A 226 -16.83 36.45 -5.83
CA GLY A 226 -18.16 36.31 -6.44
C GLY A 226 -18.22 35.31 -7.59
N ASP A 227 -17.09 34.88 -8.16
CA ASP A 227 -17.09 33.84 -9.20
C ASP A 227 -17.47 32.48 -8.57
N PRO A 228 -18.34 31.69 -9.23
CA PRO A 228 -18.74 30.38 -8.73
C PRO A 228 -17.61 29.35 -8.86
N TYR A 229 -17.57 28.42 -7.91
CA TYR A 229 -16.83 27.16 -8.07
C TYR A 229 -17.55 26.27 -9.08
N ASP A 230 -16.84 25.51 -9.90
CA ASP A 230 -17.46 24.69 -10.95
C ASP A 230 -17.95 23.34 -10.40
N PHE A 231 -17.32 22.85 -9.32
CA PHE A 231 -17.72 21.63 -8.62
C PHE A 231 -18.90 21.90 -7.66
N GLN A 232 -20.07 22.16 -8.23
CA GLN A 232 -21.34 22.26 -7.52
C GLN A 232 -22.51 22.08 -8.50
N VAL A 233 -23.73 21.93 -7.98
CA VAL A 233 -24.96 22.02 -8.79
C VAL A 233 -25.33 23.49 -9.00
N PHE A 234 -25.69 23.88 -10.22
CA PHE A 234 -26.27 25.19 -10.50
C PHE A 234 -27.79 25.11 -10.67
N SER A 235 -28.50 26.18 -10.28
CA SER A 235 -29.96 26.26 -10.39
C SER A 235 -30.47 26.35 -11.83
N ASP A 236 -29.57 26.63 -12.78
CA ASP A 236 -29.84 26.66 -14.22
C ASP A 236 -29.27 25.44 -14.97
N ASP A 237 -28.76 24.42 -14.26
CA ASP A 237 -28.32 23.17 -14.89
C ASP A 237 -29.52 22.44 -15.52
N THR A 238 -29.39 22.07 -16.79
CA THR A 238 -30.38 21.28 -17.53
C THR A 238 -29.74 20.08 -18.20
N GLY A 239 -30.49 18.97 -18.35
CA GLY A 239 -29.98 17.76 -19.01
C GLY A 239 -28.67 17.28 -18.37
N ASP A 240 -27.58 17.33 -19.14
CA ASP A 240 -26.24 16.86 -18.75
C ASP A 240 -25.25 18.01 -18.42
N ASP A 241 -25.71 19.24 -18.18
CA ASP A 241 -24.83 20.41 -17.95
C ASP A 241 -23.81 20.20 -16.81
N LEU A 242 -24.24 19.65 -15.67
CA LEU A 242 -23.36 19.28 -14.57
C LEU A 242 -22.32 18.24 -15.02
N LYS A 243 -22.77 17.19 -15.71
CA LYS A 243 -21.90 16.13 -16.22
C LYS A 243 -20.82 16.72 -17.13
N THR A 244 -21.19 17.56 -18.09
CA THR A 244 -20.24 18.26 -18.98
C THR A 244 -19.25 19.11 -18.20
N ARG A 245 -19.70 19.84 -17.17
CA ARG A 245 -18.83 20.68 -16.33
C ARG A 245 -17.83 19.85 -15.53
N ILE A 246 -18.27 18.77 -14.88
CA ILE A 246 -17.39 17.86 -14.12
C ILE A 246 -16.39 17.15 -15.05
N HIS A 247 -16.83 16.63 -16.20
CA HIS A 247 -15.90 16.05 -17.18
C HIS A 247 -14.89 17.09 -17.69
N SER A 248 -15.27 18.36 -17.85
CA SER A 248 -14.34 19.41 -18.25
C SER A 248 -13.27 19.68 -17.18
N LEU A 249 -13.64 19.64 -15.89
CA LEU A 249 -12.67 19.72 -14.78
C LEU A 249 -11.72 18.52 -14.79
N TYR A 250 -12.28 17.32 -14.99
CA TYR A 250 -11.54 16.08 -15.08
C TYR A 250 -10.50 16.09 -16.20
N VAL A 251 -10.89 16.49 -17.41
CA VAL A 251 -9.98 16.60 -18.57
C VAL A 251 -8.86 17.61 -18.30
N LYS A 252 -9.17 18.78 -17.73
CA LYS A 252 -8.15 19.79 -17.35
C LYS A 252 -7.16 19.28 -16.31
N GLY A 253 -7.62 18.41 -15.41
CA GLY A 253 -6.74 17.75 -14.45
C GLY A 253 -5.84 16.73 -15.14
N ARG A 254 -6.40 15.88 -16.01
CA ARG A 254 -5.62 14.90 -16.79
C ARG A 254 -4.61 15.51 -17.75
N GLU A 255 -4.85 16.71 -18.29
CA GLU A 255 -3.86 17.40 -19.13
C GLU A 255 -2.57 17.71 -18.37
N LYS A 256 -2.63 17.86 -17.03
CA LYS A 256 -1.44 18.00 -16.20
C LYS A 256 -0.93 16.67 -15.65
N ASP A 257 -1.83 15.72 -15.43
CA ASP A 257 -1.55 14.42 -14.83
C ASP A 257 -2.20 13.25 -15.61
N GLU A 258 -1.71 12.98 -16.83
CA GLU A 258 -2.30 11.98 -17.73
C GLU A 258 -2.32 10.57 -17.12
N GLU A 259 -1.39 10.27 -16.23
CA GLU A 259 -1.23 8.94 -15.65
C GLU A 259 -2.04 8.68 -14.38
N VAL A 260 -2.68 9.69 -13.79
CA VAL A 260 -3.49 9.49 -12.57
C VAL A 260 -4.78 8.77 -12.91
N PHE A 261 -5.40 9.05 -14.05
CA PHE A 261 -6.58 8.32 -14.49
C PHE A 261 -6.64 8.11 -16.00
N LYS A 262 -6.70 6.83 -16.42
CA LYS A 262 -6.79 6.44 -17.84
C LYS A 262 -8.24 6.42 -18.35
N GLU A 263 -9.19 6.04 -17.50
CA GLU A 263 -10.60 5.88 -17.83
C GLU A 263 -11.43 7.10 -17.45
N ASP A 264 -12.41 7.46 -18.29
CA ASP A 264 -13.32 8.59 -18.03
C ASP A 264 -14.28 8.32 -16.86
N ILE A 265 -14.99 9.37 -16.42
CA ILE A 265 -16.04 9.28 -15.39
C ILE A 265 -17.25 8.54 -15.99
N ARG A 266 -17.75 7.52 -15.27
CA ARG A 266 -18.84 6.64 -15.76
C ARG A 266 -20.17 6.89 -15.06
N LEU A 267 -20.22 7.89 -14.18
CA LEU A 267 -21.39 8.23 -13.40
C LEU A 267 -22.50 8.86 -14.26
N SER A 268 -23.74 8.51 -13.92
CA SER A 268 -24.92 9.21 -14.41
C SER A 268 -25.03 10.60 -13.77
N ASN A 269 -25.81 11.50 -14.38
CA ASN A 269 -25.97 12.85 -13.84
C ASN A 269 -26.58 12.85 -12.42
N ALA A 270 -27.48 11.90 -12.11
CA ALA A 270 -28.06 11.74 -10.78
C ALA A 270 -27.01 11.32 -9.72
N GLU A 271 -26.11 10.40 -10.09
CA GLU A 271 -25.00 9.99 -9.23
C GLU A 271 -24.00 11.14 -9.03
N LEU A 272 -23.72 11.92 -10.07
CA LEU A 272 -22.89 13.11 -9.97
C LEU A 272 -23.48 14.14 -9.02
N GLN A 273 -24.77 14.50 -9.16
CA GLN A 273 -25.43 15.41 -8.22
C GLN A 273 -25.38 14.89 -6.78
N THR A 274 -25.44 13.58 -6.59
CA THR A 274 -25.34 12.95 -5.26
C THR A 274 -23.97 13.16 -4.63
N VAL A 275 -22.90 12.80 -5.33
CA VAL A 275 -21.53 12.94 -4.80
C VAL A 275 -21.10 14.40 -4.68
N VAL A 276 -21.46 15.23 -5.66
CA VAL A 276 -21.25 16.68 -5.60
C VAL A 276 -21.96 17.28 -4.38
N GLY A 277 -23.16 16.79 -4.03
CA GLY A 277 -23.89 17.20 -2.83
C GLY A 277 -23.15 16.95 -1.52
N TYR A 278 -22.31 15.91 -1.45
CA TYR A 278 -21.46 15.63 -0.28
C TYR A 278 -20.18 16.47 -0.25
N LEU A 279 -19.55 16.69 -1.39
CA LEU A 279 -18.20 17.28 -1.47
C LEU A 279 -18.18 18.80 -1.72
N ALA A 280 -19.23 19.38 -2.32
CA ALA A 280 -19.18 20.76 -2.84
C ALA A 280 -18.95 21.81 -1.76
N ALA A 281 -19.48 21.63 -0.55
CA ALA A 281 -19.37 22.60 0.54
C ALA A 281 -17.95 22.70 1.13
N THR A 282 -17.19 21.61 1.05
CA THR A 282 -15.90 21.45 1.70
C THR A 282 -14.80 22.08 0.86
N ASN A 283 -13.85 22.74 1.52
CA ASN A 283 -12.62 23.22 0.93
C ASN A 283 -11.51 22.20 1.20
N LEU A 284 -11.24 21.30 0.25
CA LEU A 284 -10.19 20.28 0.41
C LEU A 284 -8.79 20.89 0.41
N ASN A 285 -8.57 22.00 -0.28
CA ASN A 285 -7.26 22.64 -0.41
C ASN A 285 -6.85 23.36 0.89
N LYS A 286 -7.76 24.16 1.47
CA LYS A 286 -7.54 24.92 2.71
C LYS A 286 -7.77 24.11 3.98
N THR A 287 -8.46 22.96 3.90
CA THR A 287 -8.53 22.06 5.06
C THR A 287 -7.10 21.66 5.41
N ASP A 288 -6.80 21.71 6.70
CA ASP A 288 -5.48 21.40 7.23
C ASP A 288 -4.94 20.08 6.65
N LEU A 289 -3.66 20.11 6.29
CA LEU A 289 -2.99 19.07 5.52
C LEU A 289 -3.02 17.72 6.24
N ASP A 290 -2.77 17.76 7.54
CA ASP A 290 -2.83 16.58 8.39
C ASP A 290 -4.25 16.05 8.49
N SER A 291 -5.24 16.94 8.61
CA SER A 291 -6.65 16.58 8.70
C SER A 291 -7.19 15.93 7.42
N LYS A 292 -6.89 16.49 6.23
CA LYS A 292 -7.31 15.89 4.94
C LYS A 292 -6.58 14.59 4.63
N GLY A 293 -5.29 14.55 4.94
CA GLY A 293 -4.46 13.38 4.79
C GLY A 293 -4.93 12.19 5.61
N ARG A 294 -5.06 12.37 6.94
CA ARG A 294 -5.51 11.31 7.86
C ARG A 294 -6.95 10.87 7.58
N ALA A 295 -7.83 11.78 7.17
CA ALA A 295 -9.20 11.44 6.81
C ALA A 295 -9.25 10.51 5.59
N PHE A 296 -8.50 10.84 4.54
CA PHE A 296 -8.41 10.01 3.34
C PHE A 296 -7.79 8.65 3.65
N GLU A 297 -6.68 8.61 4.40
CA GLU A 297 -6.06 7.34 4.80
C GLU A 297 -6.96 6.46 5.67
N THR A 298 -7.74 7.05 6.58
CA THR A 298 -8.67 6.31 7.44
C THR A 298 -9.78 5.68 6.61
N PHE A 299 -10.32 6.45 5.67
CA PHE A 299 -11.29 5.96 4.68
C PHE A 299 -10.70 4.82 3.82
N MET A 300 -9.53 5.04 3.23
CA MET A 300 -8.82 4.02 2.43
C MET A 300 -8.53 2.75 3.23
N THR A 301 -7.98 2.88 4.43
CA THR A 301 -7.60 1.72 5.26
C THR A 301 -8.84 0.89 5.61
N GLY A 302 -9.96 1.54 5.96
CA GLY A 302 -11.23 0.86 6.20
C GLY A 302 -11.74 0.11 4.97
N PHE A 303 -11.68 0.75 3.81
CA PHE A 303 -12.11 0.20 2.53
C PHE A 303 -11.27 -1.03 2.11
N PHE A 304 -9.94 -0.89 2.05
CA PHE A 304 -9.06 -1.95 1.56
C PHE A 304 -8.96 -3.15 2.50
N ARG A 305 -8.97 -2.91 3.82
CA ARG A 305 -8.95 -3.98 4.84
C ARG A 305 -10.27 -4.75 4.85
N GLY A 306 -11.39 -4.05 4.68
CA GLY A 306 -12.73 -4.63 4.69
C GLY A 306 -13.05 -5.36 3.39
N GLU A 307 -13.36 -4.60 2.35
CA GLU A 307 -14.03 -5.11 1.14
C GLU A 307 -13.06 -5.72 0.12
N PHE A 308 -11.77 -5.37 0.18
CA PHE A 308 -10.74 -5.83 -0.77
C PHE A 308 -9.83 -6.93 -0.23
N GLY A 309 -9.83 -7.19 1.08
CA GLY A 309 -8.93 -8.16 1.71
C GLY A 309 -7.45 -7.86 1.44
N GLN A 310 -7.11 -6.59 1.20
CA GLN A 310 -5.75 -6.14 0.99
C GLN A 310 -5.18 -5.54 2.27
N TYR A 311 -3.91 -5.81 2.49
CA TYR A 311 -3.29 -5.69 3.80
C TYR A 311 -2.04 -4.83 3.69
N PHE A 312 -2.15 -3.59 4.14
CA PHE A 312 -1.05 -2.63 4.12
C PHE A 312 -0.06 -2.87 5.26
N THR A 313 1.16 -2.36 5.10
CA THR A 313 2.14 -2.33 6.18
C THR A 313 1.61 -1.50 7.36
N PRO A 314 1.56 -2.04 8.59
CA PRO A 314 1.12 -1.31 9.78
C PRO A 314 1.91 -0.01 9.99
N ARG A 315 1.22 1.08 10.35
CA ARG A 315 1.81 2.41 10.49
C ARG A 315 3.02 2.45 11.43
N LYS A 316 2.96 1.73 12.56
CA LYS A 316 4.08 1.68 13.53
C LYS A 316 5.35 1.06 12.94
N ILE A 317 5.21 0.11 12.02
CA ILE A 317 6.35 -0.51 11.32
C ILE A 317 6.88 0.43 10.23
N VAL A 318 5.99 1.07 9.47
CA VAL A 318 6.37 2.09 8.47
C VAL A 318 7.15 3.22 9.14
N GLN A 319 6.60 3.78 10.22
CA GLN A 319 7.23 4.84 11.00
C GLN A 319 8.61 4.41 11.50
N PHE A 320 8.72 3.22 12.09
CA PHE A 320 9.99 2.66 12.56
C PHE A 320 11.07 2.65 11.46
N ILE A 321 10.74 2.11 10.29
CA ILE A 321 11.69 1.98 9.17
C ILE A 321 12.16 3.37 8.69
N VAL A 322 11.21 4.28 8.50
CA VAL A 322 11.49 5.63 8.00
C VAL A 322 12.27 6.44 9.03
N ASP A 323 11.90 6.36 10.31
CA ASP A 323 12.55 7.10 11.40
C ASP A 323 13.99 6.63 11.61
N ALA A 324 14.27 5.33 11.48
CA ALA A 324 15.60 4.77 11.63
C ALA A 324 16.60 5.21 10.53
N LEU A 325 16.14 5.43 9.29
CA LEU A 325 17.03 5.79 8.18
C LEU A 325 17.31 7.30 8.14
N PRO A 326 18.54 7.75 7.81
CA PRO A 326 18.88 9.17 7.75
C PRO A 326 18.40 9.86 6.45
N ILE A 327 17.10 9.75 6.13
CA ILE A 327 16.46 10.38 4.98
C ILE A 327 16.34 11.89 5.20
N THR A 328 16.77 12.68 4.23
CA THR A 328 16.68 14.16 4.19
C THR A 328 16.06 14.65 2.89
N ASN A 329 15.77 15.95 2.79
CA ASN A 329 15.26 16.59 1.57
C ASN A 329 16.21 16.46 0.36
N GLU A 330 17.47 16.05 0.56
CA GLU A 330 18.43 15.87 -0.53
C GLU A 330 18.41 14.49 -1.19
N ASN A 331 17.79 13.51 -0.54
CA ASN A 331 17.85 12.13 -0.96
C ASN A 331 16.71 11.74 -1.91
N VAL A 332 16.97 10.79 -2.80
CA VAL A 332 15.96 10.17 -3.67
C VAL A 332 15.51 8.85 -3.07
N VAL A 333 14.20 8.71 -2.83
CA VAL A 333 13.59 7.57 -2.12
C VAL A 333 12.66 6.79 -3.06
N LEU A 334 12.76 5.47 -3.02
CA LEU A 334 11.88 4.57 -3.76
C LEU A 334 11.19 3.57 -2.84
N ASP A 335 9.91 3.32 -3.12
CA ASP A 335 9.22 2.11 -2.69
C ASP A 335 8.84 1.27 -3.91
N THR A 336 9.45 0.09 -4.04
CA THR A 336 9.24 -0.82 -5.18
C THR A 336 7.91 -1.56 -5.16
N SER A 337 7.14 -1.45 -4.07
CA SER A 337 5.86 -2.12 -3.85
C SER A 337 4.99 -1.25 -2.95
N CYS A 338 4.66 -0.05 -3.45
CA CYS A 338 4.23 1.05 -2.58
C CYS A 338 2.82 0.92 -2.01
N GLY A 339 1.99 0.02 -2.54
CA GLY A 339 0.59 -0.10 -2.13
C GLY A 339 -0.09 1.27 -2.24
N SER A 340 -0.76 1.71 -1.18
CA SER A 340 -1.41 3.04 -1.08
C SER A 340 -0.46 4.21 -0.77
N GLY A 341 0.85 4.01 -0.82
CA GLY A 341 1.87 5.06 -0.65
C GLY A 341 2.31 5.29 0.80
N GLY A 342 2.03 4.38 1.74
CA GLY A 342 2.29 4.57 3.16
C GLY A 342 3.75 4.92 3.50
N PHE A 343 4.73 4.23 2.91
CA PHE A 343 6.15 4.55 3.11
C PHE A 343 6.54 5.91 2.54
N LEU A 344 6.05 6.24 1.34
CA LEU A 344 6.34 7.52 0.68
C LEU A 344 5.79 8.69 1.50
N LEU A 345 4.58 8.54 2.03
CA LEU A 345 3.96 9.55 2.88
C LEU A 345 4.73 9.75 4.19
N HIS A 346 5.19 8.68 4.83
CA HIS A 346 5.98 8.81 6.05
C HIS A 346 7.35 9.43 5.78
N ALA A 347 7.95 9.15 4.62
CA ALA A 347 9.17 9.84 4.19
C ALA A 347 8.93 11.35 4.00
N LEU A 348 7.80 11.72 3.38
CA LEU A 348 7.37 13.12 3.25
C LEU A 348 7.15 13.79 4.62
N ASP A 349 6.40 13.15 5.52
CA ASP A 349 6.17 13.64 6.89
C ASP A 349 7.48 13.83 7.67
N LYS A 350 8.44 12.90 7.52
CA LYS A 350 9.77 13.03 8.10
C LYS A 350 10.50 14.28 7.61
N VAL A 351 10.44 14.58 6.31
CA VAL A 351 11.08 15.78 5.75
C VAL A 351 10.34 17.06 6.14
N ARG A 352 9.01 17.03 6.27
CA ARG A 352 8.23 18.16 6.83
C ARG A 352 8.66 18.50 8.25
N LYS A 353 8.75 17.49 9.12
CA LYS A 353 9.25 17.66 10.49
C LYS A 353 10.68 18.20 10.52
N GLN A 354 11.50 17.90 9.52
CA GLN A 354 12.83 18.52 9.39
C GLN A 354 12.73 20.01 9.01
N ALA A 355 11.84 20.37 8.09
CA ALA A 355 11.53 21.77 7.77
C ALA A 355 11.04 22.52 9.02
N ASP A 356 10.11 21.94 9.78
CA ASP A 356 9.59 22.55 11.02
C ASP A 356 10.70 22.78 12.06
N ARG A 357 11.59 21.80 12.25
CA ARG A 357 12.74 21.95 13.14
C ARG A 357 13.68 23.05 12.65
N LYS A 358 13.95 23.12 11.35
CA LYS A 358 14.77 24.18 10.74
C LYS A 358 14.14 25.57 10.92
N ALA A 359 12.81 25.69 10.85
CA ALA A 359 12.12 26.94 11.18
C ALA A 359 12.37 27.34 12.64
N VAL A 360 12.22 26.40 13.58
CA VAL A 360 12.48 26.64 15.00
C VAL A 360 13.94 27.05 15.27
N ASP A 361 14.88 26.44 14.55
CA ASP A 361 16.31 26.76 14.64
C ASP A 361 16.68 28.09 13.94
N GLY A 362 15.71 28.77 13.32
CA GLY A 362 15.89 30.09 12.71
C GLY A 362 16.45 30.08 11.29
N TYR A 363 16.41 28.94 10.57
CA TYR A 363 16.81 28.89 9.16
C TYR A 363 15.84 29.63 8.24
N PHE A 364 14.56 29.72 8.62
CA PHE A 364 13.51 30.51 7.96
C PHE A 364 12.39 30.81 8.96
N ASP A 365 11.63 31.91 8.74
CA ASP A 365 10.48 32.30 9.56
C ASP A 365 9.16 32.11 8.80
N PRO A 366 8.40 31.03 9.08
CA PRO A 366 7.11 30.75 8.43
C PRO A 366 6.05 31.82 8.65
N ALA A 367 6.23 32.74 9.60
CA ALA A 367 5.32 33.87 9.80
C ALA A 367 5.51 34.97 8.75
N THR A 368 6.65 34.98 8.05
CA THR A 368 6.92 35.89 6.93
C THR A 368 6.57 35.23 5.59
N PRO A 369 6.12 35.99 4.57
CA PRO A 369 5.86 35.43 3.25
C PRO A 369 7.08 34.71 2.63
N GLU A 370 8.27 35.27 2.83
CA GLU A 370 9.52 34.71 2.34
C GLU A 370 9.88 33.41 3.07
N GLY A 371 9.87 33.40 4.41
CA GLY A 371 10.21 32.21 5.18
C GLY A 371 9.14 31.11 5.10
N TYR A 372 7.87 31.45 4.88
CA TYR A 372 6.84 30.47 4.54
C TYR A 372 7.17 29.76 3.22
N LYS A 373 7.58 30.54 2.21
CA LYS A 373 7.96 29.98 0.92
C LYS A 373 9.20 29.09 1.03
N GLU A 374 10.23 29.49 1.76
CA GLU A 374 11.43 28.68 1.98
C GLU A 374 11.12 27.37 2.74
N HIS A 375 10.26 27.43 3.76
CA HIS A 375 9.75 26.24 4.46
C HIS A 375 9.02 25.31 3.49
N PHE A 376 8.09 25.86 2.70
CA PHE A 376 7.29 25.12 1.75
C PHE A 376 8.15 24.46 0.67
N ASP A 377 9.01 25.22 0.00
CA ASP A 377 9.92 24.74 -1.05
C ASP A 377 10.85 23.63 -0.51
N PHE A 378 11.32 23.73 0.76
CA PHE A 378 12.20 22.73 1.37
C PHE A 378 11.63 21.30 1.36
N TRP A 379 10.38 21.14 1.75
CA TRP A 379 9.74 19.82 1.76
C TRP A 379 8.99 19.52 0.46
N HIS A 380 8.46 20.54 -0.22
CA HIS A 380 7.69 20.37 -1.44
C HIS A 380 8.58 19.99 -2.63
N ASP A 381 9.81 20.48 -2.73
CA ASP A 381 10.75 20.03 -3.77
C ASP A 381 11.16 18.57 -3.57
N PHE A 382 11.38 18.17 -2.30
CA PHE A 382 11.69 16.79 -1.94
C PHE A 382 10.55 15.86 -2.27
N ALA A 383 9.33 16.28 -1.97
CA ALA A 383 8.17 15.66 -2.53
C ALA A 383 8.40 15.65 -4.05
N GLU A 384 8.19 16.78 -4.76
CA GLU A 384 7.88 16.89 -6.20
C GLU A 384 8.83 16.07 -7.08
N HIS A 385 10.09 16.00 -6.69
CA HIS A 385 11.13 15.43 -7.53
C HIS A 385 11.83 14.18 -6.98
N LYS A 386 11.65 13.82 -5.69
CA LYS A 386 12.53 12.84 -5.03
C LYS A 386 11.82 11.64 -4.39
N LEU A 387 10.49 11.57 -4.41
CA LEU A 387 9.72 10.39 -4.01
C LEU A 387 9.26 9.58 -5.23
N PHE A 388 9.49 8.26 -5.21
CA PHE A 388 9.13 7.34 -6.29
C PHE A 388 8.42 6.10 -5.76
N GLY A 389 7.38 5.65 -6.47
CA GLY A 389 6.60 4.47 -6.09
C GLY A 389 6.31 3.56 -7.27
N ILE A 390 6.35 2.25 -7.05
CA ILE A 390 5.92 1.25 -8.02
C ILE A 390 4.85 0.38 -7.37
N GLU A 391 3.71 0.24 -8.05
CA GLU A 391 2.62 -0.64 -7.64
C GLU A 391 2.10 -1.40 -8.85
N ILE A 392 1.92 -2.71 -8.73
CA ILE A 392 1.52 -3.55 -9.87
C ILE A 392 0.05 -3.36 -10.25
N SER A 393 -0.80 -3.05 -9.27
CA SER A 393 -2.23 -2.81 -9.48
C SER A 393 -2.49 -1.37 -9.89
N ASP A 394 -3.10 -1.19 -11.06
CA ASP A 394 -3.46 0.14 -11.57
C ASP A 394 -4.38 0.90 -10.60
N GLY A 395 -5.34 0.21 -9.96
CA GLY A 395 -6.26 0.84 -8.99
C GLY A 395 -5.58 1.26 -7.68
N ILE A 396 -4.67 0.44 -7.15
CA ILE A 396 -3.94 0.78 -5.92
C ILE A 396 -2.90 1.87 -6.21
N ALA A 397 -2.22 1.81 -7.35
CA ALA A 397 -1.29 2.85 -7.78
C ALA A 397 -2.00 4.21 -7.91
N ARG A 398 -3.23 4.24 -8.43
CA ARG A 398 -4.06 5.46 -8.42
C ARG A 398 -4.36 5.95 -7.02
N THR A 399 -4.69 5.03 -6.13
CA THR A 399 -4.97 5.35 -4.74
C THR A 399 -3.73 5.98 -4.06
N ALA A 400 -2.54 5.44 -4.32
CA ALA A 400 -1.29 6.05 -3.87
C ALA A 400 -1.06 7.44 -4.47
N LYS A 401 -1.29 7.63 -5.78
CA LYS A 401 -1.22 8.96 -6.42
C LYS A 401 -2.20 9.96 -5.80
N MET A 402 -3.43 9.53 -5.53
CA MET A 402 -4.43 10.37 -4.89
C MET A 402 -4.04 10.71 -3.45
N ASN A 403 -3.52 9.73 -2.71
CA ASN A 403 -3.02 9.93 -1.35
C ASN A 403 -1.90 10.97 -1.34
N MET A 404 -0.94 10.81 -2.24
CA MET A 404 0.12 11.77 -2.57
C MET A 404 -0.44 13.17 -2.86
N ILE A 405 -1.34 13.32 -3.86
CA ILE A 405 -1.94 14.61 -4.27
C ILE A 405 -2.67 15.32 -3.12
N ILE A 406 -3.42 14.56 -2.30
CA ILE A 406 -4.16 15.10 -1.15
C ILE A 406 -3.20 15.67 -0.11
N HIS A 407 -2.01 15.08 0.02
CA HIS A 407 -0.97 15.59 0.88
C HIS A 407 -0.13 16.68 0.22
N ASP A 408 -0.58 17.33 -0.87
CA ASP A 408 0.13 18.43 -1.55
C ASP A 408 1.61 18.12 -1.83
N ASP A 409 1.90 16.87 -2.14
CA ASP A 409 3.24 16.43 -2.48
C ASP A 409 3.63 16.89 -3.90
N GLY A 410 2.65 16.99 -4.81
CA GLY A 410 2.84 17.35 -6.22
C GLY A 410 3.05 16.15 -7.16
N HIS A 411 2.82 14.89 -6.75
CA HIS A 411 3.43 13.72 -7.41
C HIS A 411 2.72 13.06 -8.57
N THR A 412 3.54 12.95 -9.62
CA THR A 412 3.45 12.08 -10.79
C THR A 412 4.30 10.79 -10.68
N ASN A 413 5.25 10.69 -9.72
CA ASN A 413 6.30 9.65 -9.74
C ASN A 413 5.91 8.27 -9.18
N VAL A 414 4.62 8.03 -8.96
CA VAL A 414 4.09 6.69 -8.71
C VAL A 414 3.68 6.08 -10.04
N ILE A 415 4.01 4.81 -10.30
CA ILE A 415 3.62 4.15 -11.55
C ILE A 415 2.89 2.84 -11.30
N ALA A 416 1.93 2.54 -12.17
CA ALA A 416 1.25 1.25 -12.23
C ALA A 416 2.07 0.28 -13.10
N PHE A 417 2.98 -0.49 -12.50
CA PHE A 417 3.93 -1.33 -13.24
C PHE A 417 4.40 -2.56 -12.44
N ASP A 418 4.83 -3.61 -13.15
CA ASP A 418 5.49 -4.77 -12.53
C ASP A 418 6.88 -4.37 -12.03
N GLY A 419 7.05 -4.28 -10.71
CA GLY A 419 8.31 -3.84 -10.08
C GLY A 419 9.52 -4.72 -10.38
N LEU A 420 9.32 -5.96 -10.82
CA LEU A 420 10.38 -6.91 -11.19
C LEU A 420 10.74 -6.87 -12.67
N GLU A 421 10.03 -6.08 -13.48
CA GLU A 421 10.36 -5.91 -14.89
C GLU A 421 11.67 -5.11 -15.08
N ALA A 422 12.27 -5.21 -16.26
CA ALA A 422 13.48 -4.45 -16.57
C ALA A 422 13.27 -2.94 -16.42
N ILE A 423 14.24 -2.27 -15.77
CA ILE A 423 14.17 -0.83 -15.44
C ILE A 423 14.01 0.01 -16.71
N ASP A 424 14.70 -0.33 -17.79
CA ASP A 424 14.56 0.41 -19.06
C ASP A 424 13.18 0.25 -19.70
N VAL A 425 12.57 -0.92 -19.60
CA VAL A 425 11.21 -1.16 -20.10
C VAL A 425 10.19 -0.36 -19.27
N MET A 426 10.39 -0.32 -17.95
CA MET A 426 9.58 0.49 -17.03
C MET A 426 9.66 1.97 -17.37
N ARG A 427 10.87 2.50 -17.60
CA ARG A 427 11.09 3.90 -18.00
C ARG A 427 10.43 4.27 -19.32
N GLU A 428 10.57 3.39 -20.31
CA GLU A 428 10.02 3.63 -21.65
C GLU A 428 8.49 3.63 -21.61
N LYS A 429 7.89 2.64 -20.95
CA LYS A 429 6.43 2.47 -20.94
C LYS A 429 5.70 3.43 -20.02
N SER A 430 6.26 3.75 -18.86
CA SER A 430 5.69 4.77 -17.94
C SER A 430 6.01 6.20 -18.40
N LYS A 431 6.92 6.39 -19.36
CA LYS A 431 7.47 7.71 -19.73
C LYS A 431 8.12 8.47 -18.57
N ASN A 432 8.25 7.86 -17.39
CA ASN A 432 8.91 8.45 -16.24
C ASN A 432 10.41 8.16 -16.32
N LYS A 433 11.18 9.20 -16.65
CA LYS A 433 12.63 9.10 -16.82
C LYS A 433 13.39 8.99 -15.50
N GLY A 434 12.73 9.18 -14.35
CA GLY A 434 13.35 9.19 -13.03
C GLY A 434 13.73 7.80 -12.52
N PHE A 435 12.98 6.76 -12.88
CA PHE A 435 13.38 5.37 -12.62
C PHE A 435 14.67 5.08 -13.38
N LYS A 436 15.75 4.73 -12.71
CA LYS A 436 17.05 4.40 -13.33
C LYS A 436 17.81 3.45 -12.42
N GLU A 437 18.73 2.69 -13.00
CA GLU A 437 19.73 1.97 -12.22
C GLU A 437 20.62 2.93 -11.43
N ASN A 438 21.00 2.54 -10.22
CA ASN A 438 21.89 3.30 -9.34
C ASN A 438 21.46 4.77 -9.16
N ALA A 439 20.16 5.03 -8.98
CA ALA A 439 19.61 6.38 -8.89
C ALA A 439 19.01 6.73 -7.53
N PHE A 440 18.74 5.73 -6.69
CA PHE A 440 18.06 5.91 -5.42
C PHE A 440 19.04 5.84 -4.25
N ASP A 441 18.89 6.74 -3.28
CA ASP A 441 19.72 6.77 -2.06
C ASP A 441 19.12 5.86 -1.00
N PHE A 442 17.79 5.78 -0.93
CA PHE A 442 17.05 4.92 -0.01
C PHE A 442 15.98 4.13 -0.75
N ILE A 443 15.85 2.85 -0.39
CA ILE A 443 14.68 2.04 -0.73
C ILE A 443 14.03 1.58 0.56
N ILE A 444 12.74 1.90 0.73
CA ILE A 444 11.91 1.52 1.87
C ILE A 444 10.70 0.78 1.32
N THR A 445 10.60 -0.53 1.58
CA THR A 445 9.60 -1.34 0.87
C THR A 445 9.14 -2.57 1.64
N ASN A 446 7.93 -3.03 1.33
CA ASN A 446 7.34 -4.28 1.80
C ASN A 446 6.77 -5.06 0.61
N PRO A 447 7.60 -5.83 -0.12
CA PRO A 447 7.16 -6.56 -1.30
C PRO A 447 6.21 -7.71 -0.96
N PRO A 448 5.40 -8.20 -1.91
CA PRO A 448 4.46 -9.29 -1.65
C PRO A 448 5.20 -10.58 -1.26
N PHE A 449 4.71 -11.27 -0.22
CA PHE A 449 5.30 -12.51 0.28
C PHE A 449 4.71 -13.75 -0.37
N GLY A 450 5.56 -14.71 -0.71
CA GLY A 450 5.16 -16.07 -1.10
C GLY A 450 4.54 -16.18 -2.50
N SER A 451 4.31 -15.05 -3.17
CA SER A 451 3.94 -15.03 -4.59
C SER A 451 5.11 -15.56 -5.41
N LYS A 452 4.82 -16.36 -6.45
CA LYS A 452 5.85 -17.00 -7.26
C LYS A 452 5.82 -16.49 -8.69
N VAL A 453 6.95 -15.98 -9.15
CA VAL A 453 7.19 -15.68 -10.56
C VAL A 453 7.57 -16.99 -11.25
N LYS A 454 6.81 -17.39 -12.26
CA LYS A 454 7.12 -18.59 -13.06
C LYS A 454 7.82 -18.20 -14.35
N PHE A 455 8.91 -18.87 -14.68
CA PHE A 455 9.66 -18.63 -15.92
C PHE A 455 8.80 -18.80 -17.18
N ALA A 456 7.85 -19.74 -17.13
CA ALA A 456 6.91 -19.97 -18.22
C ALA A 456 6.09 -18.72 -18.59
N GLU A 457 5.74 -17.91 -17.60
CA GLU A 457 4.88 -16.72 -17.71
C GLU A 457 5.70 -15.42 -17.83
N LYS A 458 6.84 -15.35 -17.13
CA LYS A 458 7.69 -14.16 -17.04
C LYS A 458 9.14 -14.52 -17.37
N ARG A 459 9.55 -14.22 -18.60
CA ARG A 459 10.89 -14.55 -19.10
C ARG A 459 12.01 -13.76 -18.42
N TYR A 460 11.71 -12.59 -17.86
CA TYR A 460 12.70 -11.77 -17.15
C TYR A 460 13.40 -12.51 -16.00
N LEU A 461 12.90 -13.65 -15.52
CA LEU A 461 13.55 -14.45 -14.48
C LEU A 461 14.98 -14.87 -14.86
N GLU A 462 15.26 -15.07 -16.16
CA GLU A 462 16.62 -15.41 -16.64
C GLU A 462 17.63 -14.27 -16.44
N ASN A 463 17.13 -13.04 -16.33
CA ASN A 463 17.94 -11.85 -16.08
C ASN A 463 18.31 -11.71 -14.60
N TYR A 464 17.69 -12.47 -13.69
CA TYR A 464 18.01 -12.44 -12.27
C TYR A 464 19.03 -13.53 -11.91
N THR A 465 20.05 -13.15 -11.16
CA THR A 465 21.01 -14.10 -10.56
C THR A 465 20.29 -15.00 -9.56
N LEU A 466 19.47 -14.41 -8.69
CA LEU A 466 18.63 -15.15 -7.73
C LEU A 466 17.47 -15.89 -8.41
N GLY A 467 17.21 -15.65 -9.69
CA GLY A 467 16.29 -16.45 -10.52
C GLY A 467 16.89 -17.76 -11.03
N LYS A 468 18.20 -17.96 -10.86
CA LYS A 468 18.93 -19.15 -11.29
C LYS A 468 19.10 -20.15 -10.13
N LYS A 469 19.29 -21.42 -10.48
CA LYS A 469 19.61 -22.50 -9.54
C LYS A 469 20.99 -22.17 -8.96
N GLY A 470 21.07 -22.08 -7.64
CA GLY A 470 22.35 -22.02 -6.95
C GLY A 470 23.08 -23.33 -7.21
N VAL A 471 24.33 -23.24 -7.67
CA VAL A 471 25.22 -24.40 -7.81
C VAL A 471 26.15 -24.35 -6.61
N ASP A 472 26.13 -25.40 -5.82
CA ASP A 472 27.09 -25.62 -4.74
C ASP A 472 28.52 -25.53 -5.30
N TRP A 473 29.40 -24.79 -4.64
CA TRP A 473 30.73 -24.51 -5.17
C TRP A 473 31.57 -25.78 -5.30
N ILE A 474 31.38 -26.78 -4.43
CA ILE A 474 32.03 -28.10 -4.52
C ILE A 474 31.55 -28.82 -5.77
N ASP A 475 30.24 -28.81 -6.04
CA ASP A 475 29.67 -29.42 -7.25
C ASP A 475 30.14 -28.71 -8.54
N ALA A 476 30.36 -27.40 -8.48
CA ALA A 476 30.96 -26.64 -9.57
C ALA A 476 32.42 -27.06 -9.83
N LYS A 477 33.22 -27.29 -8.78
CA LYS A 477 34.62 -27.76 -8.90
C LYS A 477 34.73 -29.20 -9.37
N LEU A 478 33.77 -30.06 -9.03
CA LEU A 478 33.69 -31.45 -9.50
C LEU A 478 33.35 -31.60 -11.00
N HIS A 479 33.30 -30.50 -11.78
CA HIS A 479 33.03 -30.49 -13.22
C HIS A 479 31.76 -31.26 -13.60
N ASN A 480 30.72 -31.16 -12.78
CA ASN A 480 29.43 -31.74 -13.09
C ASN A 480 28.70 -30.85 -14.14
N ILE A 481 29.28 -30.77 -15.35
CA ILE A 481 28.97 -29.84 -16.45
C ILE A 481 27.49 -29.93 -16.91
N ASN A 482 26.77 -31.00 -16.56
CA ASN A 482 25.34 -31.12 -16.78
C ASN A 482 24.50 -30.16 -15.91
N LEU A 483 25.04 -29.60 -14.82
CA LEU A 483 24.40 -28.56 -13.99
C LEU A 483 24.48 -27.16 -14.60
N LEU A 484 25.31 -26.96 -15.64
CA LEU A 484 25.52 -25.68 -16.32
C LEU A 484 24.60 -25.48 -17.54
N ARG A 485 23.81 -26.49 -17.91
CA ARG A 485 22.78 -26.41 -18.97
C ARG A 485 21.39 -26.31 -18.30
N ASP A 486 20.62 -25.28 -18.65
CA ASP A 486 19.32 -24.91 -18.04
C ASP A 486 19.37 -24.62 -16.52
N ASN A 487 20.07 -23.53 -16.18
CA ASN A 487 20.22 -23.05 -14.81
C ASN A 487 19.07 -22.14 -14.32
N VAL A 488 18.12 -21.74 -15.17
CA VAL A 488 16.99 -20.90 -14.72
C VAL A 488 16.02 -21.76 -13.89
N ARG A 489 15.54 -21.23 -12.77
CA ARG A 489 14.52 -21.93 -11.96
C ARG A 489 13.17 -21.89 -12.69
N GLU A 490 12.36 -22.92 -12.51
CA GLU A 490 10.98 -22.91 -13.05
C GLU A 490 10.14 -21.80 -12.41
N GLN A 491 10.40 -21.51 -11.14
CA GLN A 491 9.75 -20.45 -10.37
C GLN A 491 10.65 -19.93 -9.25
N GLN A 492 10.43 -18.69 -8.84
CA GLN A 492 11.09 -18.05 -7.70
C GLN A 492 10.10 -17.18 -6.93
N THR A 493 10.27 -17.07 -5.61
CA THR A 493 9.41 -16.18 -4.81
C THR A 493 9.74 -14.71 -5.06
N THR A 494 8.72 -13.85 -5.08
CA THR A 494 8.84 -12.43 -5.40
C THR A 494 9.78 -11.71 -4.46
N GLU A 495 9.68 -11.96 -3.15
CA GLU A 495 10.52 -11.31 -2.14
C GLU A 495 12.03 -11.54 -2.36
N VAL A 496 12.43 -12.70 -2.90
CA VAL A 496 13.83 -12.98 -3.25
C VAL A 496 14.29 -12.16 -4.46
N LEU A 497 13.44 -12.02 -5.48
CA LEU A 497 13.75 -11.23 -6.67
C LEU A 497 13.79 -9.73 -6.37
N PHE A 498 12.94 -9.26 -5.46
CA PHE A 498 12.93 -7.86 -5.03
C PHE A 498 14.23 -7.46 -4.33
N ILE A 499 14.89 -8.35 -3.60
CA ILE A 499 16.22 -8.07 -3.01
C ILE A 499 17.23 -7.70 -4.11
N GLU A 500 17.28 -8.47 -5.20
CA GLU A 500 18.16 -8.19 -6.34
C GLU A 500 17.69 -6.96 -7.15
N GLN A 501 16.38 -6.78 -7.33
CA GLN A 501 15.86 -5.61 -8.05
C GLN A 501 16.14 -4.31 -7.29
N CYS A 502 15.97 -4.30 -5.97
CA CYS A 502 16.33 -3.17 -5.11
C CYS A 502 17.83 -2.86 -5.24
N HIS A 503 18.70 -3.88 -5.30
CA HIS A 503 20.12 -3.68 -5.56
C HIS A 503 20.37 -2.92 -6.87
N ARG A 504 19.62 -3.21 -7.95
CA ARG A 504 19.80 -2.53 -9.25
C ARG A 504 19.39 -1.06 -9.21
N PHE A 505 18.31 -0.74 -8.52
CA PHE A 505 17.84 0.64 -8.36
C PHE A 505 18.75 1.48 -7.45
N LEU A 506 19.27 0.89 -6.38
CA LEU A 506 19.99 1.60 -5.34
C LEU A 506 21.39 2.03 -5.80
N LYS A 507 21.82 3.24 -5.43
CA LYS A 507 23.21 3.71 -5.61
C LYS A 507 24.17 2.87 -4.75
N PRO A 508 25.44 2.72 -5.16
CA PRO A 508 26.50 2.30 -4.24
C PRO A 508 26.50 3.15 -2.97
N GLY A 509 26.56 2.52 -1.80
CA GLY A 509 26.47 3.18 -0.50
C GLY A 509 25.05 3.57 -0.06
N GLY A 510 24.03 3.42 -0.91
CA GLY A 510 22.64 3.63 -0.54
C GLY A 510 22.12 2.55 0.41
N TYR A 511 20.98 2.83 1.06
CA TYR A 511 20.38 1.95 2.06
C TYR A 511 19.06 1.33 1.58
N LEU A 512 18.91 0.04 1.84
CA LEU A 512 17.66 -0.71 1.68
C LEU A 512 17.14 -1.06 3.07
N ALA A 513 15.88 -0.74 3.34
CA ALA A 513 15.12 -1.31 4.45
C ALA A 513 13.92 -2.07 3.89
N MET A 514 13.94 -3.39 4.02
CA MET A 514 12.95 -4.27 3.42
C MET A 514 12.33 -5.16 4.49
N VAL A 515 11.01 -5.24 4.52
CA VAL A 515 10.32 -6.27 5.30
C VAL A 515 10.47 -7.61 4.56
N ILE A 516 10.95 -8.63 5.26
CA ILE A 516 11.19 -9.96 4.70
C ILE A 516 10.57 -11.04 5.60
N PRO A 517 10.15 -12.19 5.05
CA PRO A 517 9.80 -13.34 5.87
C PRO A 517 11.05 -13.95 6.52
N ASP A 518 10.93 -14.41 7.77
CA ASP A 518 12.06 -15.02 8.52
C ASP A 518 12.65 -16.23 7.77
N SER A 519 11.89 -16.87 6.89
CA SER A 519 12.34 -18.01 6.07
C SER A 519 13.58 -17.70 5.22
N ILE A 520 13.78 -16.45 4.78
CA ILE A 520 14.99 -16.03 4.06
C ILE A 520 16.21 -16.11 4.98
N LEU A 521 16.03 -15.79 6.26
CA LEU A 521 17.10 -15.78 7.26
C LEU A 521 17.38 -17.17 7.83
N THR A 522 16.36 -18.03 7.96
CA THR A 522 16.48 -19.29 8.71
C THR A 522 16.56 -20.54 7.86
N ASN A 523 15.94 -20.58 6.67
CA ASN A 523 15.84 -21.83 5.92
C ASN A 523 17.16 -22.16 5.21
N SER A 524 17.60 -23.41 5.30
CA SER A 524 18.81 -23.91 4.62
C SER A 524 18.68 -23.82 3.09
N SER A 525 17.49 -24.03 2.54
CA SER A 525 17.21 -23.90 1.11
C SER A 525 17.39 -22.46 0.57
N MET A 526 17.47 -21.46 1.44
CA MET A 526 17.69 -20.05 1.10
C MET A 526 19.15 -19.60 1.34
N GLN A 527 20.09 -20.52 1.61
CA GLN A 527 21.50 -20.17 1.82
C GLN A 527 22.09 -19.36 0.67
N TYR A 528 21.84 -19.77 -0.59
CA TYR A 528 22.30 -19.04 -1.78
C TYR A 528 21.83 -17.57 -1.85
N VAL A 529 20.69 -17.24 -1.22
CA VAL A 529 20.22 -15.84 -1.13
C VAL A 529 21.05 -15.07 -0.11
N ARG A 530 21.35 -15.68 1.04
CA ARG A 530 22.22 -15.08 2.07
C ARG A 530 23.65 -14.90 1.56
N ASP A 531 24.18 -15.89 0.85
CA ASP A 531 25.52 -15.80 0.24
C ASP A 531 25.60 -14.62 -0.74
N TRP A 532 24.55 -14.47 -1.57
CA TRP A 532 24.45 -13.33 -2.49
C TRP A 532 24.30 -12.01 -1.74
N ILE A 533 23.52 -11.97 -0.65
CA ILE A 533 23.41 -10.76 0.19
C ILE A 533 24.78 -10.36 0.74
N GLU A 534 25.54 -11.29 1.31
CA GLU A 534 26.86 -11.03 1.89
C GLU A 534 27.89 -10.53 0.86
N GLU A 535 27.77 -10.91 -0.41
CA GLU A 535 28.66 -10.46 -1.49
C GLU A 535 28.34 -9.05 -1.99
N HIS A 536 27.07 -8.64 -1.94
CA HIS A 536 26.58 -7.41 -2.56
C HIS A 536 26.24 -6.32 -1.54
N TRP A 537 26.11 -6.68 -0.27
CA TRP A 537 25.62 -5.80 0.78
C TRP A 537 26.42 -5.92 2.07
N ARG A 538 26.57 -4.79 2.76
CA ARG A 538 26.79 -4.78 4.20
C ARG A 538 25.45 -5.01 4.89
N ILE A 539 25.37 -6.04 5.71
CA ILE A 539 24.22 -6.24 6.60
C ILE A 539 24.34 -5.22 7.74
N VAL A 540 23.40 -4.27 7.80
CA VAL A 540 23.43 -3.19 8.78
C VAL A 540 22.66 -3.61 10.02
N ALA A 541 21.43 -4.09 9.83
CA ALA A 541 20.59 -4.49 10.94
C ALA A 541 19.59 -5.57 10.55
N VAL A 542 19.24 -6.42 11.52
CA VAL A 542 18.10 -7.34 11.45
C VAL A 542 17.23 -7.10 12.67
N VAL A 543 15.99 -6.66 12.44
CA VAL A 543 15.02 -6.41 13.51
C VAL A 543 13.86 -7.40 13.37
N SER A 544 13.80 -8.37 14.29
CA SER A 544 12.71 -9.36 14.34
C SER A 544 11.44 -8.70 14.85
N LEU A 545 10.34 -8.90 14.12
CA LEU A 545 9.00 -8.46 14.52
C LEU A 545 8.23 -9.62 15.18
N PRO A 546 7.20 -9.34 16.00
CA PRO A 546 6.39 -10.40 16.57
C PRO A 546 5.56 -11.08 15.47
N GLN A 547 5.22 -12.36 15.62
CA GLN A 547 4.49 -13.12 14.61
C GLN A 547 3.14 -12.47 14.23
N PHE A 548 2.51 -11.77 15.17
CA PHE A 548 1.23 -11.10 14.93
C PHE A 548 1.35 -9.75 14.21
N ALA A 549 2.57 -9.29 13.90
CA ALA A 549 2.82 -7.96 13.33
C ALA A 549 1.95 -7.66 12.11
N PHE A 550 1.75 -8.65 11.25
CA PHE A 550 0.89 -8.57 10.07
C PHE A 550 -0.40 -9.40 10.20
N ALA A 551 -0.65 -10.06 11.34
CA ALA A 551 -1.79 -10.96 11.51
C ALA A 551 -3.13 -10.23 11.57
N ALA A 552 -3.17 -9.05 12.19
CA ALA A 552 -4.34 -8.15 12.14
C ALA A 552 -4.67 -7.72 10.69
N ASN A 553 -3.67 -7.80 9.82
CA ASN A 553 -3.74 -7.59 8.38
C ASN A 553 -3.63 -8.93 7.64
N GLY A 554 -4.26 -10.00 8.16
CA GLY A 554 -4.45 -11.28 7.46
C GLY A 554 -3.22 -12.12 7.12
N ALA A 555 -2.01 -11.72 7.50
CA ALA A 555 -0.78 -12.47 7.24
C ALA A 555 -0.09 -12.89 8.55
N GLY A 556 -0.14 -14.18 8.90
CA GLY A 556 0.46 -14.73 10.13
C GLY A 556 1.94 -15.17 10.00
N VAL A 557 2.64 -14.70 8.97
CA VAL A 557 4.03 -15.07 8.69
C VAL A 557 4.96 -14.28 9.58
N LYS A 558 5.81 -14.97 10.35
CA LYS A 558 6.85 -14.31 11.12
C LYS A 558 7.81 -13.59 10.18
N SER A 559 8.04 -12.31 10.45
CA SER A 559 8.72 -11.40 9.55
C SER A 559 9.75 -10.58 10.31
N SER A 560 10.75 -10.10 9.59
CA SER A 560 11.81 -9.24 10.10
C SER A 560 11.99 -8.05 9.16
N VAL A 561 12.57 -6.96 9.67
CA VAL A 561 13.05 -5.85 8.83
C VAL A 561 14.55 -6.00 8.65
N LEU A 562 14.98 -6.11 7.39
CA LEU A 562 16.38 -6.20 7.01
C LEU A 562 16.87 -4.85 6.49
N PHE A 563 17.89 -4.30 7.14
CA PHE A 563 18.58 -3.09 6.71
C PHE A 563 19.92 -3.47 6.06
N LEU A 564 20.10 -3.09 4.80
CA LEU A 564 21.30 -3.36 4.01
C LEU A 564 21.90 -2.05 3.48
N LYS A 565 23.21 -1.98 3.37
CA LYS A 565 23.93 -0.91 2.65
C LYS A 565 24.63 -1.51 1.44
N LYS A 566 24.35 -1.01 0.24
CA LYS A 566 24.88 -1.57 -1.00
C LYS A 566 26.38 -1.33 -1.12
N TYR A 567 27.14 -2.37 -1.43
CA TYR A 567 28.55 -2.23 -1.76
C TYR A 567 28.76 -1.58 -3.13
N ASP A 568 29.91 -0.94 -3.30
CA ASP A 568 30.35 -0.58 -4.64
C ASP A 568 30.86 -1.83 -5.40
N ALA A 569 30.95 -1.71 -6.73
CA ALA A 569 31.35 -2.83 -7.58
C ALA A 569 32.76 -3.35 -7.26
N ALA A 570 33.65 -2.48 -6.77
CA ALA A 570 35.01 -2.85 -6.41
C ALA A 570 35.04 -3.74 -5.16
N THR A 571 34.26 -3.37 -4.13
CA THR A 571 34.14 -4.14 -2.89
C THR A 571 33.49 -5.50 -3.14
N THR A 572 32.40 -5.55 -3.92
CA THR A 572 31.78 -6.83 -4.32
C THR A 572 32.77 -7.73 -5.07
N ALA A 573 33.53 -7.17 -6.03
CA ALA A 573 34.53 -7.93 -6.77
C ALA A 573 35.64 -8.47 -5.87
N VAL A 574 36.09 -7.71 -4.86
CA VAL A 574 37.08 -8.17 -3.87
C VAL A 574 36.52 -9.33 -3.06
N ILE A 575 35.29 -9.21 -2.51
CA ILE A 575 34.67 -10.28 -1.72
C ILE A 575 34.54 -11.56 -2.56
N GLN A 576 34.04 -11.45 -3.78
CA GLN A 576 33.87 -12.58 -4.69
C GLN A 576 35.22 -13.22 -5.08
N ALA A 577 36.25 -12.41 -5.34
CA ALA A 577 37.60 -12.91 -5.62
C ALA A 577 38.20 -13.65 -4.42
N THR A 578 38.02 -13.12 -3.20
CA THR A 578 38.47 -13.76 -1.96
C THR A 578 37.76 -15.09 -1.75
N LYS A 579 36.42 -15.15 -1.88
CA LYS A 579 35.66 -16.40 -1.79
C LYS A 579 36.11 -17.41 -2.85
N THR A 580 36.27 -16.98 -4.10
CA THR A 580 36.71 -17.86 -5.20
C THR A 580 38.11 -18.41 -4.96
N LYS A 581 39.04 -17.58 -4.51
CA LYS A 581 40.41 -17.97 -4.16
C LYS A 581 40.41 -19.00 -3.02
N ALA A 582 39.63 -18.77 -1.96
CA ALA A 582 39.53 -19.73 -0.85
C ALA A 582 38.99 -21.09 -1.33
N GLN A 583 37.97 -21.09 -2.18
CA GLN A 583 37.43 -22.31 -2.80
C GLN A 583 38.48 -23.03 -3.65
N ASP A 584 39.21 -22.29 -4.50
CA ASP A 584 40.27 -22.86 -5.34
C ASP A 584 41.40 -23.47 -4.51
N GLU A 585 41.84 -22.76 -3.46
CA GLU A 585 42.92 -23.22 -2.58
C GLU A 585 42.49 -24.46 -1.78
N LEU A 586 41.30 -24.48 -1.19
CA LEU A 586 40.80 -25.64 -0.43
C LEU A 586 40.60 -26.87 -1.33
N PHE A 587 40.07 -26.67 -2.52
CA PHE A 587 39.84 -27.76 -3.46
C PHE A 587 41.16 -28.31 -4.02
N ALA A 588 42.15 -27.45 -4.28
CA ALA A 588 43.43 -27.84 -4.89
C ALA A 588 44.53 -28.23 -3.90
N GLN A 589 44.60 -27.63 -2.70
CA GLN A 589 45.75 -27.73 -1.79
C GLN A 589 45.55 -28.70 -0.62
N ASP A 590 44.33 -28.87 -0.08
CA ASP A 590 44.16 -29.47 1.27
C ASP A 590 43.87 -30.98 1.30
N ALA A 591 44.22 -31.74 0.27
CA ALA A 591 43.94 -33.18 0.13
C ALA A 591 42.45 -33.60 0.21
N LEU A 592 41.56 -32.75 0.73
CA LEU A 592 40.13 -32.98 0.94
C LEU A 592 39.37 -33.01 -0.39
N GLY A 593 39.63 -32.07 -1.31
CA GLY A 593 39.04 -32.09 -2.66
C GLY A 593 39.45 -33.33 -3.45
N VAL A 594 40.74 -33.68 -3.42
CA VAL A 594 41.28 -34.91 -4.02
C VAL A 594 40.70 -36.16 -3.33
N ALA A 595 40.55 -36.15 -2.00
CA ALA A 595 39.94 -37.25 -1.25
C ALA A 595 38.46 -37.42 -1.59
N LEU A 596 37.73 -36.32 -1.77
CA LEU A 596 36.33 -36.34 -2.18
C LEU A 596 36.19 -36.92 -3.59
N GLU A 597 37.00 -36.48 -4.56
CA GLU A 597 37.05 -37.07 -5.90
C GLU A 597 37.39 -38.57 -5.85
N ALA A 598 38.37 -38.96 -5.03
CA ALA A 598 38.76 -40.34 -4.84
C ALA A 598 37.65 -41.20 -4.21
N LEU A 599 36.84 -40.65 -3.28
CA LEU A 599 35.68 -41.35 -2.74
C LEU A 599 34.56 -41.51 -3.76
N ILE A 600 34.29 -40.49 -4.57
CA ILE A 600 33.26 -40.55 -5.62
C ILE A 600 33.62 -41.62 -6.66
N GLU A 601 34.87 -41.61 -7.14
CA GLU A 601 35.33 -42.62 -8.10
C GLU A 601 35.48 -44.00 -7.42
N GLY A 602 35.86 -44.04 -6.15
CA GLY A 602 35.90 -45.24 -5.32
C GLY A 602 34.53 -45.91 -5.21
N LYS A 603 33.49 -45.15 -4.87
CA LYS A 603 32.10 -45.60 -4.83
C LYS A 603 31.70 -46.24 -6.16
N LYS A 604 31.92 -45.52 -7.26
CA LYS A 604 31.58 -45.99 -8.61
C LYS A 604 32.34 -47.26 -8.98
N THR A 605 33.63 -47.34 -8.64
CA THR A 605 34.48 -48.49 -8.91
C THR A 605 34.05 -49.72 -8.10
N THR A 606 33.79 -49.56 -6.80
CA THR A 606 33.33 -50.64 -5.92
C THR A 606 31.98 -51.19 -6.38
N LEU A 607 31.01 -50.32 -6.66
CA LEU A 607 29.69 -50.73 -7.14
C LEU A 607 29.75 -51.40 -8.52
N LYS A 608 30.67 -50.97 -9.39
CA LYS A 608 30.89 -51.60 -10.71
C LYS A 608 31.55 -52.97 -10.60
N ARG A 609 32.54 -53.13 -9.72
CA ARG A 609 33.26 -54.39 -9.46
C ARG A 609 32.35 -55.45 -8.81
N GLY A 610 31.32 -55.02 -8.10
CA GLY A 610 30.39 -55.92 -7.42
C GLY A 610 30.97 -56.52 -6.14
N ASP A 611 30.13 -57.26 -5.43
CA ASP A 611 30.47 -57.92 -4.18
C ASP A 611 31.44 -59.09 -4.39
N ALA A 612 31.84 -59.74 -3.29
CA ALA A 612 32.78 -60.86 -3.35
C ALA A 612 32.30 -62.01 -4.26
N VAL A 613 30.98 -62.22 -4.38
CA VAL A 613 30.40 -63.28 -5.22
C VAL A 613 30.55 -62.96 -6.70
N ILE A 614 30.23 -61.73 -7.13
CA ILE A 614 30.49 -61.30 -8.52
C ILE A 614 31.98 -61.43 -8.85
N GLN A 615 32.85 -60.98 -7.94
CA GLN A 615 34.29 -61.08 -8.13
C GLN A 615 34.75 -62.54 -8.27
N GLN A 616 34.17 -63.46 -7.50
CA GLN A 616 34.46 -64.89 -7.63
C GLN A 616 34.01 -65.43 -9.00
N ILE A 617 32.81 -65.08 -9.45
CA ILE A 617 32.30 -65.48 -10.78
C ILE A 617 33.23 -65.00 -11.90
N GLU A 618 33.71 -63.75 -11.82
CA GLU A 618 34.66 -63.18 -12.78
C GLU A 618 36.02 -63.87 -12.73
N ASN A 619 36.56 -64.13 -11.53
CA ASN A 619 37.83 -64.84 -11.36
C ASN A 619 37.76 -66.28 -11.87
N ASP A 620 36.67 -66.99 -11.60
CA ASP A 620 36.45 -68.36 -12.09
C ASP A 620 36.32 -68.39 -13.63
N LEU A 621 35.69 -67.37 -14.22
CA LEU A 621 35.63 -67.21 -15.67
C LEU A 621 37.03 -67.03 -16.25
N VAL A 622 37.84 -66.14 -15.68
CA VAL A 622 39.22 -65.90 -16.12
C VAL A 622 40.06 -67.17 -16.02
N ALA A 623 40.04 -67.86 -14.87
CA ALA A 623 40.80 -69.09 -14.65
C ALA A 623 40.41 -70.20 -15.65
N LYS A 624 39.12 -70.35 -15.96
CA LYS A 624 38.64 -71.30 -16.98
C LYS A 624 39.12 -70.92 -18.39
N LEU A 625 39.07 -69.64 -18.74
CA LEU A 625 39.56 -69.16 -20.04
C LEU A 625 41.06 -69.39 -20.19
N ASP A 626 41.85 -69.08 -19.17
CA ASP A 626 43.30 -69.26 -19.17
C ASP A 626 43.70 -70.74 -19.25
N ALA A 627 43.02 -71.60 -18.49
CA ALA A 627 43.24 -73.04 -18.55
C ALA A 627 42.97 -73.61 -19.96
N LEU A 628 41.87 -73.19 -20.59
CA LEU A 628 41.52 -73.59 -21.96
C LEU A 628 42.49 -73.02 -23.01
N GLN A 629 42.99 -71.80 -22.78
CA GLN A 629 43.99 -71.17 -23.63
C GLN A 629 45.34 -71.90 -23.55
N ALA A 630 45.77 -72.28 -22.33
CA ALA A 630 46.99 -73.06 -22.11
C ALA A 630 46.90 -74.47 -22.72
N GLN A 631 45.70 -75.06 -22.75
CA GLN A 631 45.44 -76.35 -23.40
C GLN A 631 45.28 -76.27 -24.92
N GLY A 632 45.25 -75.07 -25.51
CA GLY A 632 45.06 -74.86 -26.95
C GLY A 632 43.64 -75.18 -27.46
N THR A 633 42.67 -75.34 -26.56
CA THR A 633 41.28 -75.75 -26.88
C THR A 633 40.29 -74.58 -26.90
N LEU A 634 40.75 -73.36 -26.58
CA LEU A 634 39.91 -72.17 -26.56
C LEU A 634 39.43 -71.76 -27.97
N THR A 635 38.13 -71.87 -28.22
CA THR A 635 37.49 -71.36 -29.45
C THR A 635 36.65 -70.12 -29.17
N ALA A 636 36.37 -69.32 -30.21
CA ALA A 636 35.49 -68.16 -30.10
C ALA A 636 34.07 -68.53 -29.62
N ALA A 637 33.58 -69.73 -29.96
CA ALA A 637 32.28 -70.24 -29.51
C ALA A 637 32.31 -70.54 -28.00
N ILE A 638 33.32 -71.28 -27.51
CA ILE A 638 33.48 -71.60 -26.08
C ILE A 638 33.67 -70.32 -25.25
N LYS A 639 34.48 -69.38 -25.73
CA LYS A 639 34.66 -68.08 -25.06
C LYS A 639 33.33 -67.33 -24.94
N ARG A 640 32.51 -67.28 -25.99
CA ARG A 640 31.19 -66.64 -25.94
C ARG A 640 30.25 -67.33 -24.96
N GLU A 641 30.25 -68.67 -24.93
CA GLU A 641 29.41 -69.45 -24.05
C GLU A 641 29.75 -69.25 -22.57
N LEU A 642 31.05 -69.34 -22.20
CA LEU A 642 31.50 -69.09 -20.83
C LEU A 642 31.20 -67.66 -20.37
N ASN A 643 31.38 -66.66 -21.25
CA ASN A 643 30.99 -65.28 -20.94
C ASN A 643 29.48 -65.12 -20.76
N ALA A 644 28.66 -65.81 -21.56
CA ALA A 644 27.21 -65.79 -21.41
C ALA A 644 26.76 -66.46 -20.09
N GLN A 645 27.39 -67.58 -19.70
CA GLN A 645 27.12 -68.25 -18.43
C GLN A 645 27.48 -67.36 -17.22
N ALA A 646 28.65 -66.73 -17.23
CA ALA A 646 29.06 -65.79 -16.18
C ALA A 646 28.12 -64.59 -16.10
N LYS A 647 27.72 -64.02 -17.24
CA LYS A 647 26.76 -62.90 -17.29
C LYS A 647 25.39 -63.28 -16.71
N THR A 648 24.88 -64.47 -17.02
CA THR A 648 23.63 -64.98 -16.44
C THR A 648 23.75 -65.21 -14.94
N ALA A 649 24.87 -65.76 -14.47
CA ALA A 649 25.12 -65.97 -13.03
C ALA A 649 25.21 -64.64 -12.27
N ILE A 650 25.89 -63.64 -12.82
CA ILE A 650 25.94 -62.28 -12.26
C ILE A 650 24.55 -61.67 -12.22
N ALA A 651 23.76 -61.78 -13.29
CA ALA A 651 22.39 -61.24 -13.32
C ALA A 651 21.50 -61.91 -12.28
N ALA A 652 21.59 -63.23 -12.10
CA ALA A 652 20.84 -63.95 -11.07
C ALA A 652 21.26 -63.53 -9.66
N HIS A 653 22.57 -63.36 -9.40
CA HIS A 653 23.07 -62.90 -8.11
C HIS A 653 22.61 -61.49 -7.77
N LYS A 654 22.58 -60.58 -8.76
CA LYS A 654 22.09 -59.20 -8.58
C LYS A 654 20.64 -59.10 -8.12
N GLU A 655 19.83 -60.14 -8.36
CA GLU A 655 18.44 -60.18 -7.92
C GLU A 655 18.26 -60.69 -6.48
N THR A 656 19.32 -61.24 -5.87
CA THR A 656 19.28 -61.72 -4.49
C THR A 656 19.19 -60.58 -3.49
N ASP A 657 18.52 -60.84 -2.35
CA ASP A 657 18.43 -59.87 -1.26
C ASP A 657 19.82 -59.54 -0.70
N THR A 658 20.72 -60.53 -0.63
CA THR A 658 22.09 -60.32 -0.14
C THR A 658 22.90 -59.34 -1.00
N TYR A 659 22.76 -59.38 -2.33
CA TYR A 659 23.41 -58.40 -3.20
C TYR A 659 22.77 -57.02 -3.08
N LYS A 660 21.44 -56.94 -3.01
CA LYS A 660 20.70 -55.68 -2.85
C LYS A 660 21.07 -55.00 -1.53
N ASP A 661 21.17 -55.76 -0.44
CA ASP A 661 21.61 -55.29 0.87
C ASP A 661 23.07 -54.81 0.83
N TRP A 662 23.97 -55.57 0.19
CA TRP A 662 25.36 -55.14 0.01
C TRP A 662 25.46 -53.84 -0.80
N GLN A 663 24.70 -53.73 -1.89
CA GLN A 663 24.69 -52.55 -2.76
C GLN A 663 24.22 -51.32 -1.98
N GLN A 664 23.14 -51.47 -1.21
CA GLN A 664 22.60 -50.41 -0.39
C GLN A 664 23.59 -50.00 0.71
N ALA A 665 24.07 -50.95 1.52
CA ALA A 665 25.01 -50.69 2.61
C ALA A 665 26.33 -50.06 2.11
N THR A 666 26.86 -50.54 0.98
CA THR A 666 28.07 -49.95 0.37
C THR A 666 27.79 -48.54 -0.13
N SER A 667 26.63 -48.31 -0.77
CA SER A 667 26.26 -46.97 -1.21
C SER A 667 26.12 -46.01 -0.03
N ASP A 668 25.54 -46.47 1.08
CA ASP A 668 25.31 -45.68 2.29
C ASP A 668 26.62 -45.31 2.99
N ASP A 669 27.57 -46.25 3.14
CA ASP A 669 28.91 -45.97 3.69
C ASP A 669 29.65 -44.88 2.88
N TYR A 670 29.67 -45.03 1.55
CA TYR A 670 30.29 -44.02 0.70
C TYR A 670 29.56 -42.67 0.76
N ASN A 671 28.22 -42.67 0.81
CA ASN A 671 27.43 -41.44 0.93
C ASN A 671 27.71 -40.71 2.23
N GLU A 672 27.80 -41.43 3.35
CA GLU A 672 28.11 -40.86 4.66
C GLU A 672 29.51 -40.21 4.65
N ARG A 673 30.52 -40.93 4.16
CA ARG A 673 31.89 -40.41 4.07
C ARG A 673 32.01 -39.20 3.13
N ILE A 674 31.28 -39.22 2.02
CA ILE A 674 31.18 -38.07 1.09
C ILE A 674 30.54 -36.88 1.80
N ALA A 675 29.45 -37.09 2.54
CA ALA A 675 28.76 -36.02 3.26
C ALA A 675 29.68 -35.39 4.33
N THR A 676 30.38 -36.20 5.11
CA THR A 676 31.34 -35.71 6.12
C THR A 676 32.46 -34.87 5.51
N LEU A 677 33.03 -35.30 4.37
CA LEU A 677 34.06 -34.51 3.69
C LEU A 677 33.52 -33.21 3.09
N ARG A 678 32.28 -33.21 2.58
CA ARG A 678 31.63 -31.98 2.11
C ARG A 678 31.41 -31.00 3.25
N GLU A 679 30.94 -31.48 4.40
CA GLU A 679 30.77 -30.66 5.62
C GLU A 679 32.11 -30.08 6.08
N THR A 680 33.17 -30.89 6.09
CA THR A 680 34.53 -30.43 6.46
C THR A 680 35.04 -29.35 5.49
N LEU A 681 34.87 -29.55 4.18
CA LEU A 681 35.24 -28.57 3.15
C LEU A 681 34.49 -27.25 3.33
N GLU A 682 33.21 -27.30 3.68
CA GLU A 682 32.39 -26.13 3.93
C GLU A 682 32.83 -25.37 5.18
N ASP A 683 33.09 -26.09 6.28
CA ASP A 683 33.59 -25.50 7.54
C ASP A 683 34.95 -24.82 7.34
N ASP A 684 35.88 -25.48 6.63
CA ASP A 684 37.19 -24.92 6.32
C ASP A 684 37.09 -23.71 5.36
N PHE A 685 36.16 -23.76 4.41
CA PHE A 685 35.83 -22.62 3.54
C PHE A 685 35.36 -21.41 4.35
N LEU A 686 34.37 -21.60 5.21
CA LEU A 686 33.86 -20.53 6.07
C LEU A 686 34.95 -19.98 7.00
N ALA A 687 35.78 -20.84 7.58
CA ALA A 687 36.90 -20.42 8.43
C ALA A 687 37.92 -19.56 7.67
N ARG A 688 38.26 -19.93 6.43
CA ARG A 688 39.22 -19.20 5.60
C ARG A 688 38.68 -17.87 5.11
N VAL A 689 37.42 -17.84 4.65
CA VAL A 689 36.74 -16.60 4.28
C VAL A 689 36.68 -15.64 5.46
N LYS A 690 36.35 -16.14 6.66
CA LYS A 690 36.33 -15.35 7.90
C LYS A 690 37.70 -14.79 8.29
N ALA A 691 38.79 -15.45 7.90
CA ALA A 691 40.15 -14.98 8.18
C ALA A 691 40.64 -13.91 7.19
N GLU A 692 40.14 -13.93 5.94
CA GLU A 692 40.55 -12.97 4.90
C GLU A 692 39.62 -11.76 4.77
N LEU A 693 38.34 -11.87 5.15
CA LEU A 693 37.38 -10.77 5.11
C LEU A 693 37.28 -10.06 6.47
N ASP A 694 37.18 -8.73 6.43
CA ASP A 694 36.99 -7.91 7.62
C ASP A 694 35.63 -8.19 8.28
N ASP A 695 35.66 -8.48 9.59
CA ASP A 695 34.46 -8.58 10.40
C ASP A 695 33.86 -7.18 10.68
N TYR A 696 32.54 -7.12 10.81
CA TYR A 696 31.83 -5.89 11.08
C TYR A 696 30.62 -6.10 12.00
N PRO A 697 30.31 -5.13 12.88
CA PRO A 697 29.15 -5.24 13.75
C PRO A 697 27.86 -5.17 12.94
N ILE A 698 26.87 -5.96 13.36
CA ILE A 698 25.49 -5.95 12.87
C ILE A 698 24.58 -5.58 14.04
N PHE A 699 23.66 -4.64 13.83
CA PHE A 699 22.66 -4.29 14.83
C PHE A 699 21.53 -5.35 14.83
N MET A 700 21.35 -6.04 15.95
CA MET A 700 20.31 -7.06 16.11
C MET A 700 19.31 -6.61 17.17
N ALA A 701 18.01 -6.67 16.86
CA ALA A 701 16.97 -6.40 17.83
C ALA A 701 15.77 -7.35 17.64
N ILE A 702 15.06 -7.60 18.74
CA ILE A 702 13.77 -8.30 18.75
C ILE A 702 12.79 -7.33 19.38
N ALA A 703 11.73 -6.98 18.64
CA ALA A 703 10.62 -6.22 19.17
C ALA A 703 9.47 -7.18 19.46
N GLU A 704 9.01 -7.23 20.70
CA GLU A 704 7.85 -8.02 21.10
C GLU A 704 6.59 -7.16 21.13
N ASN A 705 6.73 -5.91 21.57
CA ASN A 705 5.64 -4.94 21.67
C ASN A 705 5.81 -3.84 20.61
N ILE A 706 4.95 -3.86 19.59
CA ILE A 706 5.05 -2.95 18.43
C ILE A 706 3.95 -1.88 18.40
N GLY A 707 3.37 -1.56 19.57
CA GLY A 707 2.30 -0.58 19.72
C GLY A 707 0.88 -1.08 19.41
N TYR A 708 0.71 -2.38 19.12
CA TYR A 708 -0.59 -3.02 18.98
C TYR A 708 -0.52 -4.52 19.26
N ASP A 709 -1.68 -5.15 19.53
CA ASP A 709 -1.82 -6.59 19.76
C ASP A 709 -2.19 -7.38 18.49
N ALA A 710 -2.36 -8.70 18.60
CA ALA A 710 -2.72 -9.56 17.47
C ALA A 710 -4.08 -9.26 16.82
N THR A 711 -4.96 -8.53 17.50
CA THR A 711 -6.24 -8.06 16.96
C THR A 711 -6.13 -6.68 16.30
N GLY A 712 -4.96 -6.05 16.37
CA GLY A 712 -4.69 -4.70 15.88
C GLY A 712 -5.14 -3.60 16.85
N ARG A 713 -5.45 -3.94 18.11
CA ARG A 713 -5.80 -2.92 19.12
C ARG A 713 -4.52 -2.25 19.63
N PRO A 714 -4.50 -0.91 19.79
CA PRO A 714 -3.34 -0.20 20.31
C PRO A 714 -2.92 -0.70 21.69
N THR A 715 -1.61 -0.79 21.93
CA THR A 715 -1.01 -1.10 23.23
C THR A 715 -0.27 0.12 23.79
N ALA A 716 0.00 0.13 25.09
CA ALA A 716 0.68 1.24 25.75
C ALA A 716 2.19 1.31 25.44
N THR A 717 2.78 0.21 24.97
CA THR A 717 4.22 0.06 24.74
C THR A 717 4.53 -0.18 23.27
N ASN A 718 5.54 0.53 22.76
CA ASN A 718 6.05 0.38 21.40
C ASN A 718 7.59 0.41 21.41
N GLU A 719 8.20 -0.76 21.45
CA GLU A 719 9.65 -0.95 21.48
C GLU A 719 10.33 -0.47 20.19
N LEU A 720 9.60 -0.43 19.07
CA LEU A 720 10.14 0.03 17.79
C LEU A 720 10.65 1.48 17.84
N GLU A 721 10.08 2.33 18.68
CA GLU A 721 10.55 3.72 18.86
C GLU A 721 11.96 3.75 19.46
N THR A 722 12.20 2.93 20.49
CA THR A 722 13.53 2.77 21.10
C THR A 722 14.51 2.13 20.11
N VAL A 723 14.08 1.07 19.41
CA VAL A 723 14.92 0.37 18.42
C VAL A 723 15.31 1.31 17.27
N ALA A 724 14.39 2.15 16.76
CA ALA A 724 14.71 3.16 15.76
C ALA A 724 15.78 4.15 16.26
N GLY A 725 15.66 4.62 17.52
CA GLY A 725 16.63 5.53 18.12
C GLY A 725 18.04 4.95 18.20
N GLU A 726 18.18 3.72 18.69
CA GLU A 726 19.48 3.05 18.77
C GLU A 726 20.04 2.68 17.38
N LEU A 727 19.19 2.24 16.45
CA LEU A 727 19.59 1.96 15.08
C LEU A 727 20.06 3.23 14.36
N THR A 728 19.41 4.37 14.59
CA THR A 728 19.85 5.67 14.05
C THR A 728 21.24 6.03 14.54
N ARG A 729 21.53 5.82 15.84
CA ARG A 729 22.88 6.04 16.39
C ARG A 729 23.89 5.09 15.77
N PHE A 730 23.54 3.82 15.62
CA PHE A 730 24.42 2.82 15.01
C PHE A 730 24.75 3.17 13.55
N LEU A 731 23.76 3.61 12.77
CA LEU A 731 23.93 4.10 11.40
C LEU A 731 24.89 5.29 11.34
N ALA A 732 24.76 6.26 12.26
CA ALA A 732 25.67 7.41 12.32
C ALA A 732 27.13 7.01 12.57
N HIS A 733 27.39 5.99 13.40
CA HIS A 733 28.74 5.46 13.61
C HIS A 733 29.30 4.77 12.35
N ILE A 734 28.46 4.02 11.61
CA ILE A 734 28.87 3.42 10.33
C ILE A 734 29.30 4.51 9.34
N GLU A 735 28.55 5.60 9.24
CA GLU A 735 28.89 6.72 8.35
C GLU A 735 30.16 7.46 8.76
N GLN A 736 30.49 7.47 10.06
CA GLN A 736 31.73 8.07 10.57
C GLN A 736 32.96 7.15 10.41
N GLY A 737 32.77 5.90 9.96
CA GLY A 737 33.84 4.91 9.79
C GLY A 737 34.30 4.26 11.10
N ASP A 738 33.52 4.39 12.18
CA ASP A 738 33.87 3.83 13.48
C ASP A 738 33.66 2.32 13.53
N LYS A 739 34.72 1.59 13.92
CA LYS A 739 34.71 0.13 13.98
C LYS A 739 34.01 -0.45 15.23
N ARG A 740 33.62 0.37 16.21
CA ARG A 740 33.02 -0.06 17.49
C ARG A 740 31.92 0.89 17.99
N PRO A 741 30.66 0.70 17.58
CA PRO A 741 29.56 1.63 17.85
C PRO A 741 28.91 1.48 19.24
N PHE A 742 29.36 0.55 20.09
CA PHE A 742 28.75 0.24 21.40
C PHE A 742 29.74 0.31 22.59
N VAL A 743 30.83 1.08 22.47
CA VAL A 743 31.82 1.25 23.55
C VAL A 743 31.55 2.53 24.32
#